data_AF-A0A2V2DHE1-F1
#
_entry.id   AF-A0A2V2DHE1-F1
#
_cell.length_a   1.000
_cell.length_b   1.000
_cell.length_c   1.000
_cell.angle_alpha   90.00
_cell.angle_beta   90.00
_cell.angle_gamma   90.00
#
_symmetry.space_group_name_H-M   'P 1'
#
loop_
_entity.id
_entity.type
_entity.pdbx_description
1 polymer ?
#
loop_
_entity_poly.entity_id
_entity_poly.type
_entity_poly.pdbx_seq_one_letter_code
_entity_poly.pdbx_strand_id
1 'polypeptide(L)'
;MREWIGKHKAEAFGAAVLAVIAAVCIIRMLQPVKVWEFGEDQLERMGEAIHFDANVIDGNASGWYVDNSLEYGEVFVQTPAVDLPAGSYDVTIRYQGEGSGSEYAFASEVDTYRVLLGRDGKPLEGGRTGKTLEAYYLRPVEGFQIRIRYGGEGYLILNGIEIKQTRALERMFLFLTAAGAGLWLTAIVTNRHQIRRRRLILGLGVAVAAALPLMMPYLYDSYDLSFHLLRIEGIAEGLKDGQLPVRIQPQWMNGYGYPVSVFYGDGILAMAGILRWIGFPLQLSYKIYIFIINFLTFYIAAYCLRRVVKTEKTALIGGILYIFAPYRLMNLYVRDAVGEFTAQTFLPLIFVGAWEILNAEKKERKHSWLLLTAGMSGIIQCHILTCEIVVIMLGVTCLVCWKRTFTKTCFMGFGRAVAATAALNLFFLLPFLDYMREEWKVNSEGYGGPIQTAGAFLNQLFAVFPNGNLGNFSIVEGLTEGRERTFAIGIVFVLGLLLFLADWRKYEKEESLCRLGRYCSISGIILLFMSTIYFPWDFLYETSDILAVLSSRLQFPWRVLGAATAVFTVLACIVLDRWNMRNKRKGWILGAAMLGLTGISTGYFYESISAVKTPIYVADMETLGTFELGNGEYLPASLEAGQENFPEDRIWADESVNITKREKNGTHYILSCTNTSEQEQTVELPMTYYRGYVAKDMRTGGQIFTDSGENCRVRLTLAGNYTGTIQVKFEEPGLWRIAEMFSLAFALGIGIYCYRKKICERNR
;
A
#
# COMPACT_ATOMS: atom_id res chain seq x y z
N MET A 1 -17.75 44.64 6.15
CA MET A 1 -18.12 43.33 5.52
C MET A 1 -18.37 43.45 4.01
N ARG A 2 -19.28 44.33 3.54
CA ARG A 2 -19.53 44.55 2.10
C ARG A 2 -18.28 44.94 1.28
N GLU A 3 -17.42 45.82 1.79
CA GLU A 3 -16.15 46.16 1.11
C GLU A 3 -15.14 45.01 1.06
N TRP A 4 -15.10 44.17 2.10
CA TRP A 4 -14.23 42.99 2.14
C TRP A 4 -14.68 41.93 1.14
N ILE A 5 -15.99 41.66 1.09
CA ILE A 5 -16.63 40.79 0.09
C ILE A 5 -16.42 41.35 -1.32
N GLY A 6 -16.46 42.69 -1.49
CA GLY A 6 -16.18 43.35 -2.75
C GLY A 6 -14.77 43.11 -3.30
N LYS A 7 -13.74 43.03 -2.43
CA LYS A 7 -12.34 42.75 -2.81
C LYS A 7 -12.02 41.25 -2.98
N HIS A 8 -12.78 40.36 -2.33
CA HIS A 8 -12.49 38.92 -2.26
C HIS A 8 -13.65 38.06 -2.80
N LYS A 9 -14.39 38.56 -3.81
CA LYS A 9 -15.60 37.88 -4.33
C LYS A 9 -15.36 36.42 -4.73
N ALA A 10 -14.26 36.13 -5.43
CA ALA A 10 -13.92 34.76 -5.84
C ALA A 10 -13.63 33.86 -4.63
N GLU A 11 -13.04 34.42 -3.58
CA GLU A 11 -12.72 33.67 -2.37
C GLU A 11 -13.96 33.39 -1.52
N ALA A 12 -14.82 34.40 -1.36
CA ALA A 12 -16.11 34.26 -0.70
C ALA A 12 -17.02 33.26 -1.43
N PHE A 13 -17.01 33.27 -2.78
CA PHE A 13 -17.74 32.31 -3.58
C PHE A 13 -17.23 30.87 -3.39
N GLY A 14 -15.90 30.66 -3.45
CA GLY A 14 -15.31 29.33 -3.21
C GLY A 14 -15.62 28.78 -1.83
N ALA A 15 -15.51 29.61 -0.78
CA ALA A 15 -15.88 29.22 0.58
C ALA A 15 -17.37 28.88 0.71
N ALA A 16 -18.26 29.66 0.09
CA ALA A 16 -19.69 29.39 0.08
C ALA A 16 -20.02 28.07 -0.62
N VAL A 17 -19.40 27.77 -1.76
CA VAL A 17 -19.59 26.49 -2.47
C VAL A 17 -19.17 25.31 -1.59
N LEU A 18 -17.99 25.37 -0.96
CA LEU A 18 -17.52 24.31 -0.05
C LEU A 18 -18.47 24.13 1.15
N ALA A 19 -18.96 25.23 1.74
CA ALA A 19 -19.90 25.19 2.85
C ALA A 19 -21.25 24.56 2.46
N VAL A 20 -21.77 24.89 1.26
CA VAL A 20 -23.01 24.28 0.74
C VAL A 20 -22.84 22.79 0.52
N ILE A 21 -21.73 22.35 -0.10
CA ILE A 21 -21.45 20.91 -0.31
C ILE A 21 -21.39 20.19 1.03
N ALA A 22 -20.67 20.75 2.01
CA ALA A 22 -20.59 20.16 3.34
C ALA A 22 -21.96 20.07 4.03
N ALA A 23 -22.77 21.14 3.98
CA ALA A 23 -24.12 21.15 4.54
C ALA A 23 -25.02 20.09 3.90
N VAL A 24 -25.01 19.96 2.56
CA VAL A 24 -25.77 18.94 1.85
C VAL A 24 -25.36 17.53 2.27
N CYS A 25 -24.06 17.26 2.40
CA CYS A 25 -23.58 15.96 2.83
C CYS A 25 -23.98 15.65 4.28
N ILE A 26 -23.87 16.61 5.20
CA ILE A 26 -24.28 16.44 6.60
C ILE A 26 -25.79 16.15 6.68
N ILE A 27 -26.61 16.92 5.96
CA ILE A 27 -28.07 16.71 5.93
C ILE A 27 -28.40 15.30 5.41
N ARG A 28 -27.77 14.86 4.32
CA ARG A 28 -27.96 13.50 3.78
C ARG A 28 -27.49 12.41 4.75
N MET A 29 -26.41 12.63 5.49
CA MET A 29 -25.94 11.67 6.51
C MET A 29 -26.90 11.52 7.68
N LEU A 30 -27.64 12.57 8.03
CA LEU A 30 -28.65 12.55 9.12
C LEU A 30 -29.97 11.90 8.70
N GLN A 31 -30.21 11.72 7.40
CA GLN A 31 -31.41 11.02 6.92
C GLN A 31 -31.30 9.51 7.18
N PRO A 32 -32.41 8.79 7.42
CA PRO A 32 -32.40 7.34 7.48
C PRO A 32 -31.92 6.75 6.15
N VAL A 33 -31.18 5.66 6.22
CA VAL A 33 -30.74 4.92 5.03
C VAL A 33 -31.94 4.18 4.43
N LYS A 34 -32.01 4.15 3.10
CA LYS A 34 -32.98 3.32 2.39
C LYS A 34 -32.48 1.88 2.35
N VAL A 35 -33.38 0.93 2.58
CA VAL A 35 -33.13 -0.51 2.47
C VAL A 35 -34.22 -1.06 1.56
N TRP A 36 -33.80 -1.80 0.54
CA TRP A 36 -34.67 -2.63 -0.28
C TRP A 36 -34.33 -4.07 0.08
N GLU A 37 -35.23 -4.74 0.78
CA GLU A 37 -35.09 -6.15 1.14
C GLU A 37 -36.06 -6.93 0.27
N PHE A 38 -35.54 -7.92 -0.44
CA PHE A 38 -36.30 -8.84 -1.27
C PHE A 38 -36.21 -10.21 -0.62
N GLY A 39 -37.27 -10.57 0.10
CA GLY A 39 -37.51 -11.94 0.54
C GLY A 39 -37.75 -12.85 -0.67
N GLU A 40 -37.74 -14.15 -0.44
CA GLU A 40 -37.99 -15.16 -1.48
C GLU A 40 -39.28 -14.92 -2.30
N ASP A 41 -40.34 -14.41 -1.66
CA ASP A 41 -41.66 -14.19 -2.25
C ASP A 41 -41.69 -12.98 -3.20
N GLN A 42 -40.72 -12.08 -3.04
CA GLN A 42 -40.58 -10.87 -3.85
C GLN A 42 -39.62 -11.05 -5.03
N LEU A 43 -38.92 -12.18 -5.10
CA LEU A 43 -38.00 -12.48 -6.19
C LEU A 43 -38.74 -12.98 -7.43
N GLU A 44 -38.40 -12.41 -8.58
CA GLU A 44 -38.98 -12.78 -9.88
C GLU A 44 -38.29 -14.04 -10.42
N ARG A 45 -39.02 -15.15 -10.43
CA ARG A 45 -38.56 -16.42 -11.02
C ARG A 45 -38.72 -16.43 -12.54
N MET A 46 -37.72 -16.96 -13.22
CA MET A 46 -37.69 -17.09 -14.67
C MET A 46 -37.56 -18.56 -15.14
N GLY A 47 -37.33 -19.50 -14.21
CA GLY A 47 -37.28 -20.94 -14.43
C GLY A 47 -37.96 -21.78 -13.33
N GLU A 48 -37.82 -23.09 -13.42
CA GLU A 48 -38.26 -24.05 -12.39
C GLU A 48 -37.38 -23.96 -11.13
N ALA A 49 -38.03 -23.97 -9.97
CA ALA A 49 -37.42 -23.91 -8.65
C ALA A 49 -38.33 -24.58 -7.62
N ILE A 50 -37.73 -25.14 -6.56
CA ILE A 50 -38.45 -25.69 -5.41
C ILE A 50 -38.39 -24.67 -4.27
N HIS A 51 -39.53 -24.39 -3.64
CA HIS A 51 -39.58 -23.52 -2.45
C HIS A 51 -39.41 -24.35 -1.18
N PHE A 52 -38.69 -23.81 -0.20
CA PHE A 52 -38.55 -24.40 1.13
C PHE A 52 -38.94 -23.39 2.20
N ASP A 53 -39.84 -23.76 3.12
CA ASP A 53 -40.22 -22.93 4.27
C ASP A 53 -39.15 -22.87 5.36
N ALA A 54 -38.28 -23.88 5.42
CA ALA A 54 -37.21 -24.00 6.40
C ALA A 54 -36.10 -24.91 5.85
N ASN A 55 -34.89 -24.38 5.67
CA ASN A 55 -33.73 -25.20 5.33
C ASN A 55 -33.12 -25.86 6.59
N VAL A 56 -32.62 -27.09 6.43
CA VAL A 56 -31.95 -27.84 7.51
C VAL A 56 -30.52 -27.31 7.77
N ILE A 57 -29.99 -26.51 6.84
CA ILE A 57 -28.56 -26.17 6.75
C ILE A 57 -28.23 -24.83 7.44
N ASP A 58 -29.19 -23.89 7.57
CA ASP A 58 -28.96 -22.61 8.26
C ASP A 58 -30.22 -22.12 9.00
N GLY A 59 -30.54 -22.81 10.10
CA GLY A 59 -31.44 -22.27 11.11
C GLY A 59 -32.89 -21.99 10.65
N ASN A 60 -33.42 -22.73 9.68
CA ASN A 60 -34.78 -22.58 9.14
C ASN A 60 -35.03 -21.27 8.36
N ALA A 61 -34.08 -20.82 7.53
CA ALA A 61 -34.38 -19.76 6.57
C ALA A 61 -35.09 -20.33 5.33
N SER A 62 -36.16 -19.67 4.88
CA SER A 62 -36.86 -20.04 3.67
C SER A 62 -36.06 -19.62 2.42
N GLY A 63 -36.24 -20.31 1.29
CA GLY A 63 -35.60 -19.91 0.05
C GLY A 63 -36.00 -20.73 -1.19
N TRP A 64 -35.49 -20.29 -2.35
CA TRP A 64 -35.62 -20.96 -3.64
C TRP A 64 -34.44 -21.88 -3.92
N TYR A 65 -34.73 -23.16 -4.13
CA TYR A 65 -33.76 -24.20 -4.50
C TYR A 65 -33.80 -24.52 -5.99
N VAL A 66 -32.63 -24.73 -6.57
CA VAL A 66 -32.43 -25.25 -7.92
C VAL A 66 -31.27 -26.24 -7.97
N ASP A 67 -31.42 -27.27 -8.79
CA ASP A 67 -30.36 -28.24 -9.10
C ASP A 67 -30.45 -28.68 -10.57
N ASN A 68 -29.60 -29.63 -10.93
CA ASN A 68 -29.46 -30.15 -12.30
C ASN A 68 -30.67 -30.93 -12.81
N SER A 69 -31.66 -31.21 -11.97
CA SER A 69 -32.87 -31.94 -12.36
C SER A 69 -33.99 -31.03 -12.88
N LEU A 70 -33.85 -29.70 -12.74
CA LEU A 70 -34.87 -28.71 -13.06
C LEU A 70 -34.54 -27.91 -14.34
N GLU A 71 -35.55 -27.36 -15.02
CA GLU A 71 -35.35 -26.42 -16.13
C GLU A 71 -35.21 -24.97 -15.62
N TYR A 72 -33.99 -24.43 -15.55
CA TYR A 72 -33.72 -23.15 -14.87
C TYR A 72 -33.44 -21.92 -15.76
N GLY A 73 -33.34 -22.09 -17.09
CA GLY A 73 -33.10 -20.98 -18.04
C GLY A 73 -31.75 -20.28 -17.93
N GLU A 74 -31.54 -19.18 -18.67
CA GLU A 74 -30.30 -18.36 -18.56
C GLU A 74 -30.21 -17.56 -17.26
N VAL A 75 -31.36 -17.18 -16.70
CA VAL A 75 -31.50 -16.52 -15.41
C VAL A 75 -32.52 -17.34 -14.64
N PHE A 76 -32.16 -17.76 -13.44
CA PHE A 76 -33.03 -18.54 -12.57
C PHE A 76 -33.97 -17.63 -11.77
N VAL A 77 -33.39 -16.60 -11.14
CA VAL A 77 -34.09 -15.63 -10.29
C VAL A 77 -33.52 -14.22 -10.50
N GLN A 78 -34.36 -13.20 -10.43
CA GLN A 78 -33.94 -11.81 -10.37
C GLN A 78 -34.72 -10.97 -9.35
N THR A 79 -34.16 -9.84 -8.93
CA THR A 79 -34.92 -8.87 -8.12
C THR A 79 -35.89 -8.05 -8.99
N PRO A 80 -37.01 -7.57 -8.42
CA PRO A 80 -37.78 -6.51 -9.04
C PRO A 80 -36.92 -5.29 -9.36
N ALA A 81 -37.28 -4.58 -10.42
CA ALA A 81 -36.60 -3.35 -10.80
C ALA A 81 -36.79 -2.25 -9.74
N VAL A 82 -35.69 -1.66 -9.26
CA VAL A 82 -35.73 -0.55 -8.29
C VAL A 82 -34.86 0.63 -8.72
N ASP A 83 -35.37 1.84 -8.48
CA ASP A 83 -34.62 3.05 -8.77
C ASP A 83 -33.69 3.41 -7.61
N LEU A 84 -32.39 3.28 -7.85
CA LEU A 84 -31.37 3.66 -6.88
C LEU A 84 -31.04 5.15 -7.05
N PRO A 85 -31.19 6.00 -6.02
CA PRO A 85 -30.69 7.37 -6.09
C PRO A 85 -29.15 7.42 -6.20
N ALA A 86 -28.57 8.59 -6.47
CA ALA A 86 -27.12 8.74 -6.36
C ALA A 86 -26.66 8.48 -4.91
N GLY A 87 -25.73 7.56 -4.71
CA GLY A 87 -25.33 7.08 -3.39
C GLY A 87 -24.29 5.96 -3.46
N SER A 88 -23.94 5.45 -2.29
CA SER A 88 -23.20 4.21 -2.12
C SER A 88 -24.12 3.15 -1.50
N TYR A 89 -23.91 1.88 -1.84
CA TYR A 89 -24.79 0.77 -1.49
C TYR A 89 -23.98 -0.48 -1.14
N ASP A 90 -24.45 -1.22 -0.16
CA ASP A 90 -24.05 -2.61 0.08
C ASP A 90 -25.16 -3.50 -0.48
N VAL A 91 -24.79 -4.47 -1.31
CA VAL A 91 -25.70 -5.45 -1.92
C VAL A 91 -25.37 -6.81 -1.34
N THR A 92 -26.24 -7.32 -0.49
CA THR A 92 -26.06 -8.61 0.18
C THR A 92 -26.93 -9.66 -0.50
N ILE A 93 -26.29 -10.70 -1.05
CA ILE A 93 -26.95 -11.89 -1.60
C ILE A 93 -26.83 -12.99 -0.55
N ARG A 94 -27.96 -13.46 -0.01
CA ARG A 94 -28.00 -14.56 0.97
C ARG A 94 -28.31 -15.84 0.20
N TYR A 95 -27.33 -16.73 0.11
CA TYR A 95 -27.44 -17.94 -0.70
C TYR A 95 -26.58 -19.05 -0.09
N GLN A 96 -26.88 -20.28 -0.48
CA GLN A 96 -26.09 -21.46 -0.19
C GLN A 96 -26.00 -22.28 -1.46
N GLY A 97 -24.83 -22.80 -1.78
CA GLY A 97 -24.72 -23.65 -2.96
C GLY A 97 -23.55 -24.60 -2.87
N GLU A 98 -23.65 -25.66 -3.65
CA GLU A 98 -22.60 -26.63 -3.92
C GLU A 98 -22.40 -26.70 -5.43
N GLY A 99 -21.18 -26.99 -5.88
CA GLY A 99 -20.82 -27.02 -7.30
C GLY A 99 -20.19 -25.72 -7.81
N SER A 100 -19.71 -25.76 -9.04
CA SER A 100 -19.06 -24.62 -9.70
C SER A 100 -19.94 -24.07 -10.82
N GLY A 101 -19.98 -22.74 -10.97
CA GLY A 101 -20.61 -22.07 -12.12
C GLY A 101 -21.90 -21.30 -11.85
N SER A 102 -22.45 -21.30 -10.63
CA SER A 102 -23.52 -20.34 -10.29
C SER A 102 -22.96 -18.91 -10.26
N GLU A 103 -23.72 -17.95 -10.77
CA GLU A 103 -23.26 -16.57 -10.99
C GLU A 103 -24.31 -15.53 -10.62
N TYR A 104 -23.85 -14.30 -10.38
CA TYR A 104 -24.68 -13.12 -10.28
C TYR A 104 -24.31 -12.07 -11.34
N ALA A 105 -25.28 -11.26 -11.73
CA ALA A 105 -25.12 -10.12 -12.60
C ALA A 105 -25.88 -8.89 -12.08
N PHE A 106 -25.26 -7.71 -12.10
CA PHE A 106 -25.99 -6.44 -11.92
C PHE A 106 -26.54 -5.98 -13.27
N ALA A 107 -27.77 -5.49 -13.28
CA ALA A 107 -28.43 -4.94 -14.47
C ALA A 107 -29.18 -3.65 -14.12
N SER A 108 -29.55 -2.89 -15.15
CA SER A 108 -30.37 -1.69 -15.02
C SER A 108 -31.25 -1.51 -16.27
N GLU A 109 -32.17 -0.54 -16.26
CA GLU A 109 -32.99 -0.25 -17.44
C GLU A 109 -32.13 0.06 -18.68
N VAL A 110 -31.03 0.81 -18.47
CA VAL A 110 -29.99 1.03 -19.48
C VAL A 110 -28.66 0.57 -18.90
N ASP A 111 -28.21 -0.60 -19.35
CA ASP A 111 -26.96 -1.20 -18.90
C ASP A 111 -25.75 -0.32 -19.24
N THR A 112 -25.35 0.50 -18.27
CA THR A 112 -24.14 1.30 -18.36
C THR A 112 -22.94 0.51 -17.84
N TYR A 113 -21.76 0.82 -18.37
CA TYR A 113 -20.51 0.22 -17.87
C TYR A 113 -20.34 0.37 -16.35
N ARG A 114 -20.93 1.38 -15.71
CA ARG A 114 -20.81 1.59 -14.26
C ARG A 114 -21.60 0.57 -13.43
N VAL A 115 -22.67 0.03 -14.00
CA VAL A 115 -23.49 -1.01 -13.38
C VAL A 115 -22.86 -2.38 -13.63
N LEU A 116 -22.41 -2.63 -14.87
CA LEU A 116 -21.88 -3.93 -15.29
C LEU A 116 -20.42 -4.20 -14.87
N LEU A 117 -19.57 -3.18 -14.74
CA LEU A 117 -18.12 -3.37 -14.57
C LEU A 117 -17.80 -4.14 -13.28
N GLY A 118 -17.21 -5.33 -13.46
CA GLY A 118 -16.89 -6.23 -12.35
C GLY A 118 -18.09 -6.92 -11.71
N ARG A 119 -19.27 -6.82 -12.33
CA ARG A 119 -20.55 -7.27 -11.75
C ARG A 119 -21.38 -8.13 -12.68
N ASP A 120 -20.95 -8.39 -13.91
CA ASP A 120 -21.67 -9.24 -14.86
C ASP A 120 -20.99 -10.62 -14.94
N GLY A 121 -21.78 -11.68 -14.74
CA GLY A 121 -21.32 -13.08 -14.77
C GLY A 121 -20.24 -13.39 -13.74
N LYS A 122 -20.43 -12.96 -12.48
CA LYS A 122 -19.46 -13.19 -11.40
C LYS A 122 -19.89 -14.36 -10.52
N PRO A 123 -18.93 -15.19 -10.06
CA PRO A 123 -19.27 -16.43 -9.37
C PRO A 123 -19.93 -16.18 -8.01
N LEU A 124 -20.86 -17.07 -7.69
CA LEU A 124 -21.36 -17.37 -6.37
C LEU A 124 -20.64 -18.64 -5.89
N GLU A 125 -19.69 -18.48 -4.98
CA GLU A 125 -18.85 -19.58 -4.51
C GLU A 125 -19.64 -20.60 -3.68
N GLY A 126 -19.40 -21.88 -3.93
CA GLY A 126 -19.95 -22.96 -3.11
C GLY A 126 -19.42 -22.93 -1.67
N GLY A 127 -20.23 -23.39 -0.72
CA GLY A 127 -19.86 -23.47 0.70
C GLY A 127 -19.95 -22.17 1.50
N ARG A 128 -20.49 -21.09 0.90
CA ARG A 128 -20.78 -19.81 1.59
C ARG A 128 -22.28 -19.69 1.91
N THR A 129 -22.61 -18.82 2.87
CA THR A 129 -24.00 -18.49 3.27
C THR A 129 -24.47 -17.12 2.76
N GLY A 130 -23.56 -16.34 2.18
CA GLY A 130 -23.89 -15.07 1.56
C GLY A 130 -22.67 -14.29 1.11
N LYS A 131 -22.92 -13.19 0.43
CA LYS A 131 -21.89 -12.30 -0.13
C LYS A 131 -22.37 -10.85 -0.07
N THR A 132 -21.51 -9.93 0.36
CA THR A 132 -21.84 -8.50 0.39
C THR A 132 -20.94 -7.72 -0.56
N LEU A 133 -21.57 -7.03 -1.51
CA LEU A 133 -20.91 -6.37 -2.64
C LEU A 133 -21.10 -4.86 -2.54
N GLU A 134 -20.03 -4.09 -2.77
CA GLU A 134 -20.12 -2.62 -2.71
C GLU A 134 -20.43 -1.98 -4.06
N ALA A 135 -21.31 -0.98 -4.08
CA ALA A 135 -21.63 -0.22 -5.28
C ALA A 135 -21.63 1.29 -5.03
N TYR A 136 -21.07 2.06 -5.99
CA TYR A 136 -20.95 3.51 -5.91
C TYR A 136 -21.51 4.16 -7.17
N TYR A 137 -22.59 4.92 -7.01
CA TYR A 137 -23.27 5.59 -8.12
C TYR A 137 -23.35 7.10 -7.89
N LEU A 138 -22.60 7.86 -8.71
CA LEU A 138 -22.60 9.33 -8.67
C LEU A 138 -23.87 9.95 -9.28
N ARG A 139 -24.72 9.13 -9.90
CA ARG A 139 -25.99 9.51 -10.52
C ARG A 139 -27.02 8.43 -10.15
N PRO A 140 -28.33 8.75 -10.18
CA PRO A 140 -29.35 7.73 -10.05
C PRO A 140 -29.19 6.64 -11.11
N VAL A 141 -29.60 5.42 -10.76
CA VAL A 141 -29.66 4.25 -11.63
C VAL A 141 -31.12 3.79 -11.66
N GLU A 142 -31.74 3.89 -12.83
CA GLU A 142 -33.14 3.52 -13.05
C GLU A 142 -33.24 2.02 -13.35
N GLY A 143 -34.27 1.38 -12.77
CA GLY A 143 -34.55 -0.04 -12.96
C GLY A 143 -33.41 -0.98 -12.57
N PHE A 144 -32.67 -0.70 -11.50
CA PHE A 144 -31.58 -1.57 -11.02
C PHE A 144 -32.11 -2.94 -10.60
N GLN A 145 -31.42 -3.99 -11.02
CA GLN A 145 -31.77 -5.38 -10.76
C GLN A 145 -30.52 -6.22 -10.48
N ILE A 146 -30.69 -7.29 -9.72
CA ILE A 146 -29.68 -8.34 -9.54
C ILE A 146 -30.25 -9.62 -10.14
N ARG A 147 -29.50 -10.22 -11.06
CA ARG A 147 -29.86 -11.47 -11.75
C ARG A 147 -28.96 -12.58 -11.23
N ILE A 148 -29.55 -13.72 -10.91
CA ILE A 148 -28.87 -14.92 -10.43
C ILE A 148 -29.01 -16.00 -11.50
N ARG A 149 -27.88 -16.60 -11.90
CA ARG A 149 -27.79 -17.69 -12.85
C ARG A 149 -27.29 -18.94 -12.14
N TYR A 150 -27.91 -20.08 -12.42
CA TYR A 150 -27.47 -21.36 -11.89
C TYR A 150 -26.52 -22.04 -12.89
N GLY A 151 -25.40 -22.57 -12.37
CA GLY A 151 -24.30 -23.09 -13.19
C GLY A 151 -24.50 -24.46 -13.81
N GLY A 152 -25.54 -25.20 -13.41
CA GLY A 152 -25.73 -26.58 -13.87
C GLY A 152 -24.84 -27.62 -13.19
N GLU A 153 -24.25 -27.30 -12.03
CA GLU A 153 -23.52 -28.23 -11.18
C GLU A 153 -23.94 -28.04 -9.72
N GLY A 154 -24.24 -29.16 -9.03
CA GLY A 154 -24.58 -29.19 -7.61
C GLY A 154 -25.99 -28.69 -7.32
N TYR A 155 -26.11 -27.72 -6.42
CA TYR A 155 -27.39 -27.06 -6.10
C TYR A 155 -27.16 -25.61 -5.67
N LEU A 156 -28.20 -24.79 -5.76
CA LEU A 156 -28.22 -23.42 -5.26
C LEU A 156 -29.54 -23.13 -4.53
N ILE A 157 -29.44 -22.61 -3.31
CA ILE A 157 -30.52 -22.09 -2.49
C ILE A 157 -30.33 -20.58 -2.38
N LEU A 158 -31.33 -19.80 -2.77
CA LEU A 158 -31.34 -18.35 -2.62
C LEU A 158 -32.37 -17.95 -1.56
N ASN A 159 -31.92 -17.39 -0.45
CA ASN A 159 -32.77 -16.99 0.68
C ASN A 159 -33.31 -15.57 0.55
N GLY A 160 -32.55 -14.68 -0.09
CA GLY A 160 -32.97 -13.30 -0.27
C GLY A 160 -31.86 -12.38 -0.72
N ILE A 161 -32.25 -11.19 -1.15
CA ILE A 161 -31.32 -10.16 -1.61
C ILE A 161 -31.66 -8.84 -0.90
N GLU A 162 -30.65 -8.20 -0.32
CA GLU A 162 -30.78 -6.90 0.33
C GLU A 162 -29.91 -5.87 -0.40
N ILE A 163 -30.50 -4.73 -0.74
CA ILE A 163 -29.79 -3.53 -1.20
C ILE A 163 -29.92 -2.49 -0.10
N LYS A 164 -28.79 -2.12 0.51
CA LYS A 164 -28.74 -1.18 1.62
C LYS A 164 -27.94 0.05 1.26
N GLN A 165 -28.58 1.21 1.33
CA GLN A 165 -27.87 2.48 1.14
C GLN A 165 -26.87 2.70 2.28
N THR A 166 -25.65 3.09 1.95
CA THR A 166 -24.61 3.48 2.90
C THR A 166 -24.36 4.99 2.85
N ARG A 167 -23.51 5.48 3.76
CA ARG A 167 -23.08 6.89 3.82
C ARG A 167 -21.64 7.10 3.36
N ALA A 168 -21.05 6.13 2.68
CA ALA A 168 -19.66 6.20 2.23
C ALA A 168 -19.45 7.36 1.27
N LEU A 169 -20.37 7.56 0.31
CA LEU A 169 -20.27 8.64 -0.66
C LEU A 169 -20.32 10.03 -0.02
N GLU A 170 -21.20 10.26 0.96
CA GLU A 170 -21.26 11.53 1.68
C GLU A 170 -19.99 11.79 2.51
N ARG A 171 -19.44 10.76 3.17
CA ARG A 171 -18.17 10.86 3.90
C ARG A 171 -17.01 11.20 2.97
N MET A 172 -16.95 10.58 1.78
CA MET A 172 -15.96 10.93 0.76
C MET A 172 -16.05 12.40 0.36
N PHE A 173 -17.25 12.91 0.04
CA PHE A 173 -17.43 14.30 -0.37
C PHE A 173 -17.10 15.29 0.75
N LEU A 174 -17.45 14.98 2.00
CA LEU A 174 -17.05 15.79 3.15
C LEU A 174 -15.54 15.84 3.30
N PHE A 175 -14.86 14.70 3.18
CA PHE A 175 -13.41 14.65 3.21
C PHE A 175 -12.77 15.46 2.09
N LEU A 176 -13.23 15.31 0.84
CA LEU A 176 -12.73 16.08 -0.30
C LEU A 176 -12.98 17.59 -0.12
N THR A 177 -14.12 17.97 0.45
CA THR A 177 -14.46 19.36 0.74
C THR A 177 -13.53 19.93 1.80
N ALA A 178 -13.27 19.19 2.88
CA ALA A 178 -12.33 19.60 3.93
C ALA A 178 -10.88 19.69 3.42
N ALA A 179 -10.44 18.70 2.64
CA ALA A 179 -9.12 18.71 2.00
C ALA A 179 -8.97 19.88 1.03
N GLY A 180 -10.00 20.12 0.20
CA GLY A 180 -10.08 21.26 -0.71
C GLY A 180 -10.03 22.60 0.01
N ALA A 181 -10.77 22.75 1.11
CA ALA A 181 -10.74 23.93 1.98
C ALA A 181 -9.34 24.15 2.57
N GLY A 182 -8.70 23.09 3.07
CA GLY A 182 -7.34 23.14 3.61
C GLY A 182 -6.32 23.59 2.55
N LEU A 183 -6.34 22.99 1.37
CA LEU A 183 -5.49 23.37 0.24
C LEU A 183 -5.74 24.81 -0.19
N TRP A 184 -7.00 25.24 -0.22
CA TRP A 184 -7.39 26.59 -0.58
C TRP A 184 -6.93 27.63 0.44
N LEU A 185 -7.10 27.39 1.74
CA LEU A 185 -6.55 28.22 2.82
C LEU A 185 -5.03 28.29 2.74
N THR A 186 -4.37 27.17 2.50
CA THR A 186 -2.92 27.10 2.33
C THR A 186 -2.50 27.92 1.11
N ALA A 187 -3.24 27.84 0.01
CA ALA A 187 -3.02 28.64 -1.19
C ALA A 187 -3.15 30.13 -0.86
N ILE A 188 -4.20 30.59 -0.19
CA ILE A 188 -4.38 32.00 0.22
C ILE A 188 -3.21 32.50 1.08
N VAL A 189 -2.83 31.74 2.11
CA VAL A 189 -1.73 32.09 3.01
C VAL A 189 -0.39 32.14 2.27
N THR A 190 -0.24 31.34 1.21
CA THR A 190 1.00 31.25 0.41
C THR A 190 0.98 32.08 -0.88
N ASN A 191 -0.17 32.63 -1.29
CA ASN A 191 -0.44 33.20 -2.63
C ASN A 191 0.22 34.55 -2.93
N ARG A 192 1.13 35.03 -2.08
CA ARG A 192 1.89 36.26 -2.37
C ARG A 192 3.05 36.05 -3.37
N HIS A 193 3.22 34.85 -3.96
CA HIS A 193 4.38 34.53 -4.80
C HIS A 193 4.05 33.69 -6.06
N GLN A 194 3.97 34.35 -7.22
CA GLN A 194 3.69 33.76 -8.55
C GLN A 194 4.58 32.55 -8.91
N ILE A 195 5.83 32.53 -8.46
CA ILE A 195 6.78 31.43 -8.71
C ILE A 195 6.34 30.12 -8.03
N ARG A 196 5.80 30.18 -6.82
CA ARG A 196 5.32 28.98 -6.09
C ARG A 196 4.15 28.32 -6.80
N ARG A 197 3.23 29.13 -7.35
CA ARG A 197 2.09 28.63 -8.14
C ARG A 197 2.54 27.90 -9.40
N ARG A 198 3.52 28.43 -10.15
CA ARG A 198 4.06 27.76 -11.34
C ARG A 198 4.67 26.40 -11.01
N ARG A 199 5.40 26.31 -9.89
CA ARG A 199 5.95 25.03 -9.41
C ARG A 199 4.84 24.06 -9.03
N LEU A 200 3.77 24.54 -8.37
CA LEU A 200 2.61 23.72 -8.01
C LEU A 200 1.97 23.07 -9.25
N ILE A 201 1.68 23.89 -10.24
CA ILE A 201 1.06 23.44 -11.50
C ILE A 201 1.96 22.45 -12.24
N LEU A 202 3.27 22.72 -12.30
CA LEU A 202 4.22 21.80 -12.91
C LEU A 202 4.24 20.44 -12.20
N GLY A 203 4.29 20.42 -10.86
CA GLY A 203 4.31 19.16 -10.12
C GLY A 203 3.01 18.38 -10.23
N LEU A 204 1.85 19.05 -10.26
CA LEU A 204 0.57 18.40 -10.57
C LEU A 204 0.58 17.81 -11.99
N GLY A 205 1.03 18.56 -12.99
CA GLY A 205 1.13 18.07 -14.37
C GLY A 205 2.07 16.87 -14.52
N VAL A 206 3.21 16.90 -13.84
CA VAL A 206 4.18 15.79 -13.80
C VAL A 206 3.60 14.58 -13.07
N ALA A 207 2.89 14.77 -11.96
CA ALA A 207 2.23 13.68 -11.24
C ALA A 207 1.11 13.03 -12.05
N VAL A 208 0.30 13.83 -12.77
CA VAL A 208 -0.72 13.31 -13.71
C VAL A 208 -0.05 12.53 -14.84
N ALA A 209 1.01 13.06 -15.45
CA ALA A 209 1.75 12.37 -16.51
C ALA A 209 2.37 11.04 -16.01
N ALA A 210 2.88 11.01 -14.77
CA ALA A 210 3.38 9.80 -14.14
C ALA A 210 2.27 8.81 -13.75
N ALA A 211 1.03 9.28 -13.59
CA ALA A 211 -0.15 8.49 -13.21
C ALA A 211 -1.08 8.15 -14.40
N LEU A 212 -0.68 8.42 -15.65
CA LEU A 212 -1.55 8.24 -16.83
C LEU A 212 -2.18 6.85 -16.94
N PRO A 213 -1.44 5.73 -16.76
CA PRO A 213 -2.04 4.39 -16.78
C PRO A 213 -3.18 4.20 -15.77
N LEU A 214 -3.17 4.92 -14.64
CA LEU A 214 -4.20 4.82 -13.60
C LEU A 214 -5.50 5.57 -13.92
N MET A 215 -5.51 6.38 -14.99
CA MET A 215 -6.71 7.08 -15.46
C MET A 215 -7.72 6.14 -16.13
N MET A 216 -7.32 4.90 -16.40
CA MET A 216 -8.25 3.84 -16.85
C MET A 216 -9.26 3.49 -15.75
N PRO A 217 -10.46 3.00 -16.08
CA PRO A 217 -11.44 2.57 -15.08
C PRO A 217 -10.99 1.32 -14.30
N TYR A 218 -10.08 0.52 -14.86
CA TYR A 218 -9.46 -0.66 -14.26
C TYR A 218 -8.02 -0.40 -13.77
N LEU A 219 -7.37 -1.41 -13.23
CA LEU A 219 -5.92 -1.51 -12.98
C LEU A 219 -5.30 -2.54 -13.94
N TYR A 220 -3.98 -2.64 -13.96
CA TYR A 220 -3.27 -3.71 -14.65
C TYR A 220 -2.77 -4.73 -13.62
N ASP A 221 -3.02 -6.00 -13.86
CA ASP A 221 -2.63 -7.10 -12.97
C ASP A 221 -1.13 -7.13 -12.70
N SER A 222 -0.68 -7.46 -11.51
CA SER A 222 0.74 -7.43 -11.13
C SER A 222 1.03 -8.35 -9.95
N TYR A 223 2.30 -8.75 -9.82
CA TYR A 223 2.82 -9.59 -8.74
C TYR A 223 2.35 -9.19 -7.33
N ASP A 224 2.62 -7.95 -6.92
CA ASP A 224 2.38 -7.54 -5.54
C ASP A 224 1.06 -6.75 -5.40
N LEU A 225 0.29 -6.57 -6.47
CA LEU A 225 -0.88 -5.68 -6.47
C LEU A 225 -1.94 -6.19 -5.50
N SER A 226 -2.34 -7.45 -5.60
CA SER A 226 -3.39 -8.02 -4.76
C SER A 226 -2.99 -7.99 -3.27
N PHE A 227 -1.74 -8.36 -2.97
CA PHE A 227 -1.14 -8.23 -1.64
C PHE A 227 -1.27 -6.80 -1.07
N HIS A 228 -0.93 -5.78 -1.86
CA HIS A 228 -0.99 -4.39 -1.40
C HIS A 228 -2.42 -3.83 -1.31
N LEU A 229 -3.34 -4.26 -2.17
CA LEU A 229 -4.76 -3.94 -2.04
C LEU A 229 -5.34 -4.55 -0.77
N LEU A 230 -4.99 -5.82 -0.46
CA LEU A 230 -5.44 -6.50 0.75
C LEU A 230 -4.87 -5.83 2.01
N ARG A 231 -3.66 -5.26 1.92
CA ARG A 231 -3.11 -4.42 3.00
C ARG A 231 -3.87 -3.12 3.22
N ILE A 232 -4.30 -2.45 2.15
CA ILE A 232 -5.11 -1.22 2.26
C ILE A 232 -6.46 -1.54 2.91
N GLU A 233 -7.08 -2.64 2.48
CA GLU A 233 -8.31 -3.15 3.08
C GLU A 233 -8.12 -3.52 4.55
N GLY A 234 -7.09 -4.29 4.86
CA GLY A 234 -6.77 -4.75 6.21
C GLY A 234 -6.46 -3.60 7.18
N ILE A 235 -5.83 -2.51 6.72
CA ILE A 235 -5.67 -1.30 7.52
C ILE A 235 -7.04 -0.66 7.80
N ALA A 236 -7.92 -0.55 6.79
CA ALA A 236 -9.23 0.03 6.97
C ALA A 236 -10.09 -0.79 7.95
N GLU A 237 -10.07 -2.12 7.84
CA GLU A 237 -10.76 -3.03 8.74
C GLU A 237 -10.16 -2.98 10.16
N GLY A 238 -8.83 -2.95 10.30
CA GLY A 238 -8.19 -2.76 11.60
C GLY A 238 -8.58 -1.44 12.28
N LEU A 239 -8.75 -0.36 11.51
CA LEU A 239 -9.25 0.92 12.03
C LEU A 239 -10.73 0.83 12.44
N LYS A 240 -11.58 0.08 11.72
CA LYS A 240 -12.97 -0.19 12.13
C LYS A 240 -13.02 -1.01 13.41
N ASP A 241 -12.09 -1.95 13.58
CA ASP A 241 -11.89 -2.80 14.76
C ASP A 241 -11.31 -2.03 15.96
N GLY A 242 -11.04 -0.73 15.82
CA GLY A 242 -10.54 0.13 16.90
C GLY A 242 -9.03 0.04 17.14
N GLN A 243 -8.27 -0.62 16.26
CA GLN A 243 -6.82 -0.71 16.37
C GLN A 243 -6.17 0.61 15.92
N LEU A 244 -5.36 1.22 16.79
CA LEU A 244 -4.55 2.38 16.44
C LEU A 244 -3.19 2.32 17.17
N PRO A 245 -2.06 2.12 16.46
CA PRO A 245 -1.97 1.71 15.05
C PRO A 245 -2.49 0.27 14.84
N VAL A 246 -2.85 -0.08 13.61
CA VAL A 246 -3.24 -1.45 13.22
C VAL A 246 -2.05 -2.39 13.39
N ARG A 247 -2.26 -3.56 14.01
CA ARG A 247 -1.22 -4.58 14.24
C ARG A 247 -1.53 -5.87 13.51
N ILE A 248 -2.77 -6.33 13.64
CA ILE A 248 -3.25 -7.55 12.97
C ILE A 248 -4.36 -7.12 12.02
N GLN A 249 -4.15 -7.40 10.74
CA GLN A 249 -5.14 -7.13 9.71
C GLN A 249 -6.20 -8.23 9.73
N PRO A 250 -7.47 -7.94 10.10
CA PRO A 250 -8.38 -8.99 10.54
C PRO A 250 -8.83 -9.96 9.45
N GLN A 251 -9.11 -9.46 8.24
CA GLN A 251 -9.80 -10.23 7.20
C GLN A 251 -8.92 -11.23 6.44
N TRP A 252 -7.60 -11.18 6.65
CA TRP A 252 -6.67 -12.10 6.01
C TRP A 252 -6.97 -13.54 6.39
N MET A 253 -6.73 -14.44 5.44
CA MET A 253 -6.91 -15.88 5.60
C MET A 253 -8.31 -16.21 6.13
N ASN A 254 -9.36 -15.80 5.42
CA ASN A 254 -10.76 -16.03 5.85
C ASN A 254 -11.06 -15.50 7.26
N GLY A 255 -10.53 -14.33 7.59
CA GLY A 255 -10.71 -13.69 8.88
C GLY A 255 -9.79 -14.21 10.00
N TYR A 256 -8.85 -15.13 9.75
CA TYR A 256 -7.95 -15.62 10.80
C TYR A 256 -6.94 -14.56 11.26
N GLY A 257 -6.73 -13.53 10.45
CA GLY A 257 -5.89 -12.38 10.76
C GLY A 257 -4.43 -12.60 10.36
N TYR A 258 -3.74 -11.53 9.96
CA TYR A 258 -2.32 -11.56 9.55
C TYR A 258 -1.55 -10.36 10.13
N PRO A 259 -0.36 -10.54 10.76
CA PRO A 259 0.32 -9.50 11.52
C PRO A 259 1.26 -8.67 10.64
N VAL A 260 0.95 -8.52 9.35
CA VAL A 260 1.79 -7.81 8.37
C VAL A 260 2.10 -6.37 8.81
N SER A 261 1.20 -5.71 9.53
CA SER A 261 1.41 -4.34 10.04
C SER A 261 2.42 -4.25 11.19
N VAL A 262 2.82 -5.38 11.79
CA VAL A 262 3.94 -5.45 12.75
C VAL A 262 5.28 -5.54 12.02
N PHE A 263 5.33 -6.31 10.93
CA PHE A 263 6.56 -6.61 10.19
C PHE A 263 6.87 -5.60 9.08
N TYR A 264 5.83 -5.02 8.49
CA TYR A 264 5.91 -4.16 7.32
C TYR A 264 5.46 -2.75 7.68
N GLY A 265 6.29 -1.75 7.40
CA GLY A 265 5.96 -0.36 7.66
C GLY A 265 4.71 0.09 6.90
N ASP A 266 3.64 0.41 7.64
CA ASP A 266 2.37 0.92 7.10
C ASP A 266 2.26 2.44 7.16
N GLY A 267 3.22 3.15 7.77
CA GLY A 267 3.04 4.57 8.10
C GLY A 267 2.63 5.45 6.92
N ILE A 268 3.17 5.21 5.73
CA ILE A 268 2.77 5.94 4.51
C ILE A 268 1.53 5.30 3.85
N LEU A 269 1.46 3.96 3.79
CA LEU A 269 0.34 3.22 3.21
C LEU A 269 -0.99 3.44 3.96
N ALA A 270 -0.92 3.73 5.26
CA ALA A 270 -2.05 4.05 6.11
C ALA A 270 -2.88 5.22 5.57
N MET A 271 -2.29 6.13 4.78
CA MET A 271 -3.06 7.15 4.06
C MET A 271 -4.13 6.53 3.15
N ALA A 272 -3.79 5.48 2.40
CA ALA A 272 -4.75 4.78 1.55
C ALA A 272 -5.77 4.00 2.39
N GLY A 273 -5.33 3.35 3.47
CA GLY A 273 -6.22 2.66 4.41
C GLY A 273 -7.22 3.60 5.09
N ILE A 274 -6.80 4.82 5.44
CA ILE A 274 -7.68 5.86 5.99
C ILE A 274 -8.69 6.33 4.95
N LEU A 275 -8.29 6.52 3.68
CA LEU A 275 -9.24 6.82 2.60
C LEU A 275 -10.28 5.71 2.45
N ARG A 276 -9.84 4.45 2.46
CA ARG A 276 -10.72 3.29 2.40
C ARG A 276 -11.68 3.25 3.60
N TRP A 277 -11.17 3.47 4.82
CA TRP A 277 -11.96 3.56 6.05
C TRP A 277 -13.01 4.68 6.01
N ILE A 278 -12.68 5.85 5.45
CA ILE A 278 -13.62 6.95 5.23
C ILE A 278 -14.76 6.53 4.28
N GLY A 279 -14.53 5.57 3.39
CA GLY A 279 -15.52 5.04 2.45
C GLY A 279 -15.16 5.26 0.98
N PHE A 280 -13.91 5.58 0.66
CA PHE A 280 -13.47 5.55 -0.74
C PHE A 280 -13.41 4.10 -1.23
N PRO A 281 -13.81 3.80 -2.48
CA PRO A 281 -13.56 2.51 -3.09
C PRO A 281 -12.08 2.10 -2.98
N LEU A 282 -11.81 0.82 -2.78
CA LEU A 282 -10.44 0.30 -2.59
C LEU A 282 -9.50 0.73 -3.73
N GLN A 283 -9.91 0.49 -4.97
CA GLN A 283 -9.16 0.87 -6.15
C GLN A 283 -8.93 2.39 -6.24
N LEU A 284 -9.90 3.22 -5.85
CA LEU A 284 -9.75 4.68 -5.87
C LEU A 284 -8.75 5.14 -4.80
N SER A 285 -8.78 4.52 -3.62
CA SER A 285 -7.83 4.79 -2.53
C SER A 285 -6.39 4.51 -2.98
N TYR A 286 -6.17 3.39 -3.67
CA TYR A 286 -4.86 3.04 -4.25
C TYR A 286 -4.40 4.05 -5.33
N LYS A 287 -5.30 4.45 -6.24
CA LYS A 287 -5.00 5.43 -7.28
C LYS A 287 -4.63 6.80 -6.71
N ILE A 288 -5.38 7.27 -5.71
CA ILE A 288 -5.09 8.54 -5.02
C ILE A 288 -3.73 8.45 -4.30
N TYR A 289 -3.45 7.33 -3.66
CA TYR A 289 -2.16 7.08 -3.03
C TYR A 289 -1.00 7.24 -4.01
N ILE A 290 -1.03 6.53 -5.15
CA ILE A 290 0.03 6.62 -6.15
C ILE A 290 0.19 8.06 -6.67
N PHE A 291 -0.93 8.74 -6.94
CA PHE A 291 -0.89 10.13 -7.39
C PHE A 291 -0.16 11.04 -6.39
N ILE A 292 -0.48 10.91 -5.10
CA ILE A 292 0.18 11.67 -4.03
C ILE A 292 1.67 11.31 -3.93
N ILE A 293 2.02 10.02 -3.99
CA ILE A 293 3.42 9.59 -3.95
C ILE A 293 4.21 10.15 -5.14
N ASN A 294 3.65 10.10 -6.35
CA ASN A 294 4.27 10.70 -7.54
C ASN A 294 4.49 12.21 -7.39
N PHE A 295 3.48 12.92 -6.89
CA PHE A 295 3.60 14.35 -6.57
C PHE A 295 4.72 14.60 -5.55
N LEU A 296 4.74 13.87 -4.43
CA LEU A 296 5.77 14.00 -3.39
C LEU A 296 7.17 13.65 -3.92
N THR A 297 7.32 12.58 -4.70
CA THR A 297 8.58 12.18 -5.35
C THR A 297 9.15 13.35 -6.14
N PHE A 298 8.35 13.99 -7.00
CA PHE A 298 8.81 15.12 -7.80
C PHE A 298 9.26 16.31 -6.94
N TYR A 299 8.47 16.73 -5.95
CA TYR A 299 8.84 17.87 -5.11
C TYR A 299 10.06 17.61 -4.25
N ILE A 300 10.12 16.43 -3.63
CA ILE A 300 11.22 16.06 -2.76
C ILE A 300 12.51 15.96 -3.58
N ALA A 301 12.47 15.30 -4.74
CA ALA A 301 13.62 15.24 -5.63
C ALA A 301 14.07 16.63 -6.11
N ALA A 302 13.16 17.44 -6.65
CA ALA A 302 13.48 18.79 -7.13
C ALA A 302 13.99 19.70 -6.00
N TYR A 303 13.43 19.60 -4.80
CA TYR A 303 13.91 20.31 -3.61
C TYR A 303 15.35 19.91 -3.27
N CYS A 304 15.62 18.62 -3.18
CA CYS A 304 16.94 18.07 -2.85
C CYS A 304 17.98 18.45 -3.92
N LEU A 305 17.66 18.24 -5.19
CA LEU A 305 18.56 18.56 -6.31
C LEU A 305 18.89 20.05 -6.37
N ARG A 306 17.93 20.94 -6.05
CA ARG A 306 18.20 22.38 -5.95
C ARG A 306 19.23 22.70 -4.88
N ARG A 307 19.30 21.94 -3.78
CA ARG A 307 20.32 22.15 -2.74
C ARG A 307 21.71 21.74 -3.20
N VAL A 308 21.80 20.82 -4.18
CA VAL A 308 23.06 20.37 -4.79
C VAL A 308 23.52 21.35 -5.88
N VAL A 309 22.76 21.49 -6.97
CA VAL A 309 23.20 22.26 -8.16
C VAL A 309 22.89 23.76 -8.09
N LYS A 310 22.10 24.21 -7.09
CA LYS A 310 21.67 25.60 -6.88
C LYS A 310 20.90 26.27 -8.05
N THR A 311 20.80 25.63 -9.21
CA THR A 311 19.99 26.06 -10.36
C THR A 311 18.60 25.45 -10.34
N GLU A 312 17.56 26.29 -10.29
CA GLU A 312 16.17 25.85 -10.21
C GLU A 312 15.73 25.01 -11.40
N LYS A 313 16.06 25.45 -12.61
CA LYS A 313 15.64 24.79 -13.85
C LYS A 313 16.24 23.39 -13.98
N THR A 314 17.54 23.26 -13.71
CA THR A 314 18.24 21.97 -13.66
C THR A 314 17.62 21.04 -12.61
N ALA A 315 17.30 21.55 -11.43
CA ALA A 315 16.67 20.76 -10.37
C ALA A 315 15.25 20.28 -10.73
N LEU A 316 14.45 21.12 -11.40
CA LEU A 316 13.13 20.70 -11.89
C LEU A 316 13.25 19.62 -12.98
N ILE A 317 14.20 19.77 -13.92
CA ILE A 317 14.48 18.75 -14.93
C ILE A 317 14.89 17.44 -14.25
N GLY A 318 15.82 17.48 -13.29
CA GLY A 318 16.23 16.28 -12.55
C GLY A 318 15.10 15.62 -11.77
N GLY A 319 14.16 16.39 -11.22
CA GLY A 319 12.93 15.83 -10.62
C GLY A 319 12.07 15.07 -11.63
N ILE A 320 11.96 15.57 -12.87
CA ILE A 320 11.26 14.87 -13.98
C ILE A 320 12.03 13.60 -14.37
N LEU A 321 13.37 13.67 -14.50
CA LEU A 321 14.17 12.48 -14.82
C LEU A 321 14.04 11.39 -13.74
N TYR A 322 13.92 11.78 -12.47
CA TYR A 322 13.81 10.84 -11.36
C TYR A 322 12.45 10.13 -11.30
N ILE A 323 11.35 10.87 -11.43
CA ILE A 323 10.00 10.29 -11.36
C ILE A 323 9.71 9.34 -12.53
N PHE A 324 10.25 9.65 -13.72
CA PHE A 324 10.12 8.85 -14.94
C PHE A 324 11.30 7.91 -15.18
N ALA A 325 12.14 7.67 -14.17
CA ALA A 325 13.20 6.68 -14.28
C ALA A 325 12.58 5.29 -14.56
N PRO A 326 13.03 4.53 -15.58
CA PRO A 326 12.41 3.26 -15.95
C PRO A 326 12.30 2.26 -14.80
N TYR A 327 13.35 2.11 -13.99
CA TYR A 327 13.32 1.24 -12.82
C TYR A 327 12.22 1.62 -11.81
N ARG A 328 11.98 2.93 -11.61
CA ARG A 328 10.88 3.41 -10.76
C ARG A 328 9.52 3.08 -11.37
N LEU A 329 9.35 3.31 -12.67
CA LEU A 329 8.11 2.99 -13.38
C LEU A 329 7.82 1.49 -13.39
N MET A 330 8.86 0.65 -13.49
CA MET A 330 8.77 -0.81 -13.34
C MET A 330 8.24 -1.19 -11.96
N ASN A 331 8.80 -0.60 -10.88
CA ASN A 331 8.29 -0.85 -9.53
C ASN A 331 6.84 -0.39 -9.35
N LEU A 332 6.42 0.65 -10.05
CA LEU A 332 5.09 1.22 -9.91
C LEU A 332 4.01 0.51 -10.75
N TYR A 333 4.37 -0.04 -11.91
CA TYR A 333 3.37 -0.55 -12.87
C TYR A 333 3.60 -1.98 -13.35
N VAL A 334 4.80 -2.55 -13.16
CA VAL A 334 5.08 -3.95 -13.53
C VAL A 334 4.97 -4.82 -12.29
N ARG A 335 5.60 -4.40 -11.19
CA ARG A 335 5.64 -5.13 -9.92
C ARG A 335 4.60 -4.70 -8.90
N ASP A 336 4.08 -3.48 -9.02
CA ASP A 336 3.26 -2.83 -7.99
C ASP A 336 3.91 -2.92 -6.59
N ALA A 337 5.25 -2.79 -6.53
CA ALA A 337 6.04 -2.88 -5.30
C ALA A 337 5.89 -1.60 -4.45
N VAL A 338 4.73 -1.49 -3.77
CA VAL A 338 4.28 -0.25 -3.10
C VAL A 338 5.28 0.27 -2.09
N GLY A 339 5.85 -0.61 -1.27
CA GLY A 339 6.88 -0.21 -0.32
C GLY A 339 8.09 0.41 -1.02
N GLU A 340 8.61 -0.25 -2.05
CA GLU A 340 9.86 0.12 -2.69
C GLU A 340 9.76 1.44 -3.49
N PHE A 341 8.74 1.62 -4.34
CA PHE A 341 8.60 2.89 -5.06
C PHE A 341 8.28 4.06 -4.13
N THR A 342 7.62 3.77 -2.99
CA THR A 342 7.37 4.77 -1.95
C THR A 342 8.69 5.15 -1.28
N ALA A 343 9.56 4.18 -0.96
CA ALA A 343 10.88 4.43 -0.40
C ALA A 343 11.75 5.31 -1.32
N GLN A 344 11.66 5.12 -2.64
CA GLN A 344 12.34 5.95 -3.64
C GLN A 344 11.97 7.44 -3.51
N THR A 345 10.77 7.80 -3.04
CA THR A 345 10.40 9.20 -2.75
C THR A 345 11.35 9.88 -1.77
N PHE A 346 11.90 9.12 -0.81
CA PHE A 346 12.69 9.62 0.30
C PHE A 346 14.20 9.52 0.09
N LEU A 347 14.68 8.72 -0.88
CA LEU A 347 16.11 8.57 -1.19
C LEU A 347 16.82 9.91 -1.47
N PRO A 348 16.22 10.89 -2.19
CA PRO A 348 16.85 12.20 -2.39
C PRO A 348 17.14 12.95 -1.08
N LEU A 349 16.28 12.82 -0.05
CA LEU A 349 16.48 13.47 1.25
C LEU A 349 17.68 12.87 1.99
N ILE A 350 17.83 11.55 1.90
CA ILE A 350 18.94 10.81 2.51
C ILE A 350 20.25 11.23 1.85
N PHE A 351 20.30 11.20 0.52
CA PHE A 351 21.46 11.60 -0.25
C PHE A 351 21.91 13.03 0.11
N VAL A 352 20.99 14.00 0.07
CA VAL A 352 21.32 15.40 0.36
C VAL A 352 21.61 15.62 1.83
N GLY A 353 20.88 14.98 2.73
CA GLY A 353 21.14 15.05 4.17
C GLY A 353 22.55 14.59 4.52
N ALA A 354 22.97 13.42 4.03
CA ALA A 354 24.32 12.90 4.22
C ALA A 354 25.39 13.77 3.53
N TRP A 355 25.14 14.18 2.28
CA TRP A 355 26.06 15.03 1.53
C TRP A 355 26.33 16.36 2.24
N GLU A 356 25.30 17.03 2.75
CA GLU A 356 25.45 18.30 3.43
C GLU A 356 26.10 18.18 4.81
N ILE A 357 25.85 17.09 5.54
CA ILE A 357 26.55 16.81 6.80
C ILE A 357 28.06 16.76 6.54
N LEU A 358 28.48 16.06 5.48
CA LEU A 358 29.88 15.86 5.13
C LEU A 358 30.54 17.08 4.50
N ASN A 359 29.81 17.86 3.69
CA ASN A 359 30.42 18.81 2.75
C ASN A 359 29.91 20.25 2.86
N ALA A 360 28.71 20.49 3.40
CA ALA A 360 28.13 21.83 3.37
C ALA A 360 28.73 22.75 4.45
N GLU A 361 28.65 24.06 4.22
CA GLU A 361 29.06 25.08 5.19
C GLU A 361 28.20 25.04 6.48
N LYS A 362 28.70 25.66 7.55
CA LYS A 362 28.09 25.61 8.90
C LYS A 362 26.59 25.97 8.91
N LYS A 363 26.15 26.92 8.07
CA LYS A 363 24.74 27.35 7.97
C LYS A 363 23.83 26.28 7.37
N GLU A 364 24.22 25.73 6.22
CA GLU A 364 23.46 24.68 5.53
C GLU A 364 23.49 23.36 6.32
N ARG A 365 24.66 23.00 6.87
CA ARG A 365 24.89 21.79 7.67
C ARG A 365 24.05 21.69 8.93
N LYS A 366 23.72 22.82 9.57
CA LYS A 366 23.05 22.86 10.87
C LYS A 366 21.74 22.06 10.90
N HIS A 367 21.07 21.91 9.76
CA HIS A 367 19.75 21.27 9.65
C HIS A 367 19.73 20.03 8.76
N SER A 368 20.87 19.63 8.20
CA SER A 368 20.95 18.49 7.27
C SER A 368 20.59 17.16 7.94
N TRP A 369 20.80 17.07 9.26
CA TRP A 369 20.35 15.93 10.05
C TRP A 369 18.83 15.75 10.03
N LEU A 370 18.03 16.82 9.87
CA LEU A 370 16.56 16.72 9.74
C LEU A 370 16.18 16.12 8.39
N LEU A 371 16.90 16.45 7.31
CA LEU A 371 16.66 15.84 6.00
C LEU A 371 16.99 14.35 6.04
N LEU A 372 18.13 13.99 6.63
CA LEU A 372 18.51 12.60 6.81
C LEU A 372 17.49 11.85 7.68
N THR A 373 17.03 12.47 8.77
CA THR A 373 15.99 11.90 9.66
C THR A 373 14.68 11.66 8.92
N ALA A 374 14.21 12.65 8.16
CA ALA A 374 12.97 12.53 7.38
C ALA A 374 13.08 11.46 6.30
N GLY A 375 14.24 11.39 5.62
CA GLY A 375 14.52 10.38 4.62
C GLY A 375 14.55 8.96 5.20
N MET A 376 15.32 8.74 6.27
CA MET A 376 15.44 7.44 6.94
C MET A 376 14.11 7.01 7.59
N SER A 377 13.38 7.93 8.22
CA SER A 377 12.05 7.62 8.77
C SER A 377 11.07 7.26 7.66
N GLY A 378 11.09 7.98 6.54
CA GLY A 378 10.23 7.69 5.40
C GLY A 378 10.44 6.27 4.85
N ILE A 379 11.68 5.82 4.69
CA ILE A 379 11.97 4.46 4.20
C ILE A 379 11.66 3.37 5.25
N ILE A 380 11.88 3.62 6.55
CA ILE A 380 11.48 2.66 7.60
C ILE A 380 9.97 2.44 7.59
N GLN A 381 9.19 3.51 7.36
CA GLN A 381 7.72 3.49 7.36
C GLN A 381 7.09 2.97 6.07
N CYS A 382 7.88 2.44 5.13
CA CYS A 382 7.33 1.85 3.91
C CYS A 382 8.12 0.65 3.36
N HIS A 383 9.43 0.52 3.61
CA HIS A 383 10.22 -0.58 3.05
C HIS A 383 11.52 -0.80 3.82
N ILE A 384 11.50 -1.74 4.77
CA ILE A 384 12.66 -2.04 5.64
C ILE A 384 13.88 -2.53 4.84
N LEU A 385 13.66 -3.22 3.72
CA LEU A 385 14.73 -3.71 2.84
C LEU A 385 15.47 -2.56 2.14
N THR A 386 14.78 -1.49 1.74
CA THR A 386 15.47 -0.30 1.23
C THR A 386 16.24 0.41 2.36
N CYS A 387 15.75 0.35 3.61
CA CYS A 387 16.50 0.84 4.76
C CYS A 387 17.83 0.11 4.92
N GLU A 388 17.84 -1.22 4.83
CA GLU A 388 19.07 -2.01 4.89
C GLU A 388 20.10 -1.59 3.82
N ILE A 389 19.68 -1.56 2.54
CA ILE A 389 20.54 -1.14 1.41
C ILE A 389 21.15 0.24 1.69
N VAL A 390 20.31 1.19 2.12
CA VAL A 390 20.74 2.58 2.35
C VAL A 390 21.66 2.70 3.56
N VAL A 391 21.43 1.95 4.64
CA VAL A 391 22.30 1.93 5.82
C VAL A 391 23.68 1.40 5.44
N ILE A 392 23.75 0.29 4.68
CA ILE A 392 25.02 -0.26 4.18
C ILE A 392 25.74 0.79 3.33
N MET A 393 25.03 1.41 2.37
CA MET A 393 25.60 2.47 1.53
C MET A 393 26.13 3.65 2.35
N LEU A 394 25.35 4.16 3.32
CA LEU A 394 25.77 5.26 4.18
C LEU A 394 26.97 4.88 5.04
N GLY A 395 27.04 3.63 5.52
CA GLY A 395 28.20 3.07 6.22
C GLY A 395 29.45 3.11 5.35
N VAL A 396 29.38 2.59 4.12
CA VAL A 396 30.47 2.65 3.14
C VAL A 396 30.86 4.10 2.83
N THR A 397 29.91 5.00 2.62
CA THR A 397 30.18 6.43 2.41
C THR A 397 30.92 7.03 3.60
N CYS A 398 30.49 6.71 4.82
CA CYS A 398 31.10 7.19 6.06
C CYS A 398 32.53 6.69 6.23
N LEU A 399 32.82 5.43 5.83
CA LEU A 399 34.15 4.84 5.83
C LEU A 399 35.06 5.47 4.78
N VAL A 400 34.59 5.61 3.53
CA VAL A 400 35.34 6.30 2.47
C VAL A 400 35.65 7.75 2.86
N CYS A 401 34.70 8.41 3.52
CA CYS A 401 34.84 9.78 4.01
C CYS A 401 35.32 9.89 5.46
N TRP A 402 35.96 8.87 6.04
CA TRP A 402 36.21 8.75 7.49
C TRP A 402 36.81 10.01 8.13
N LYS A 403 37.81 10.64 7.49
CA LYS A 403 38.45 11.88 7.98
C LYS A 403 37.45 13.02 8.19
N ARG A 404 36.40 13.10 7.37
CA ARG A 404 35.30 14.08 7.50
C ARG A 404 34.24 13.59 8.47
N THR A 405 33.88 12.30 8.38
CA THR A 405 32.84 11.66 9.20
C THR A 405 33.13 11.82 10.70
N PHE A 406 34.35 11.51 11.13
CA PHE A 406 34.74 11.53 12.54
C PHE A 406 35.13 12.92 13.07
N THR A 407 34.93 13.98 12.30
CA THR A 407 34.97 15.33 12.88
C THR A 407 33.79 15.50 13.83
N LYS A 408 33.99 16.17 14.98
CA LYS A 408 32.94 16.39 15.99
C LYS A 408 31.62 16.88 15.39
N THR A 409 31.69 17.81 14.44
CA THR A 409 30.51 18.38 13.80
C THR A 409 29.74 17.37 12.94
N CYS A 410 30.43 16.58 12.11
CA CYS A 410 29.80 15.60 11.24
C CYS A 410 29.28 14.41 12.05
N PHE A 411 30.09 13.90 12.99
CA PHE A 411 29.73 12.79 13.86
C PHE A 411 28.48 13.11 14.69
N MET A 412 28.40 14.31 15.29
CA MET A 412 27.19 14.76 15.98
C MET A 412 26.01 14.96 15.03
N GLY A 413 26.24 15.34 13.77
CA GLY A 413 25.21 15.47 12.74
C GLY A 413 24.56 14.13 12.42
N PHE A 414 25.37 13.10 12.14
CA PHE A 414 24.89 11.74 11.95
C PHE A 414 24.27 11.15 13.22
N GLY A 415 24.90 11.32 14.38
CA GLY A 415 24.37 10.85 15.66
C GLY A 415 23.00 11.43 16.00
N ARG A 416 22.78 12.74 15.73
CA ARG A 416 21.45 13.36 15.87
C ARG A 416 20.43 12.77 14.90
N ALA A 417 20.82 12.50 13.66
CA ALA A 417 19.92 11.89 12.68
C ALA A 417 19.53 10.47 13.09
N VAL A 418 20.48 9.66 13.55
CA VAL A 418 20.22 8.30 14.06
C VAL A 418 19.29 8.35 15.27
N ALA A 419 19.62 9.16 16.28
CA ALA A 419 18.81 9.27 17.49
C ALA A 419 17.38 9.76 17.19
N ALA A 420 17.24 10.77 16.34
CA ALA A 420 15.92 11.29 15.96
C ALA A 420 15.12 10.30 15.10
N THR A 421 15.78 9.56 14.20
CA THR A 421 15.13 8.51 13.40
C THR A 421 14.65 7.39 14.31
N ALA A 422 15.49 6.89 15.22
CA ALA A 422 15.09 5.86 16.17
C ALA A 422 13.88 6.34 17.00
N ALA A 423 13.97 7.50 17.63
CA ALA A 423 12.90 8.05 18.47
C ALA A 423 11.56 8.24 17.73
N LEU A 424 11.59 8.72 16.48
CA LEU A 424 10.38 8.87 15.66
C LEU A 424 9.74 7.53 15.29
N ASN A 425 10.54 6.47 15.15
CA ASN A 425 10.07 5.19 14.64
C ASN A 425 9.96 4.11 15.73
N LEU A 426 10.16 4.44 17.01
CA LEU A 426 10.04 3.47 18.12
C LEU A 426 8.67 2.77 18.14
N PHE A 427 7.59 3.47 17.79
CA PHE A 427 6.24 2.89 17.69
C PHE A 427 6.13 1.72 16.69
N PHE A 428 7.03 1.64 15.71
CA PHE A 428 7.11 0.55 14.73
C PHE A 428 8.27 -0.39 15.06
N LEU A 429 9.46 0.16 15.31
CA LEU A 429 10.68 -0.61 15.54
C LEU A 429 10.59 -1.50 16.78
N LEU A 430 9.92 -1.05 17.84
CA LEU A 430 9.82 -1.86 19.06
C LEU A 430 8.93 -3.11 18.85
N PRO A 431 7.68 -3.01 18.35
CA PRO A 431 6.88 -4.18 17.98
C PRO A 431 7.58 -5.11 16.98
N PHE A 432 8.19 -4.52 15.93
CA PHE A 432 8.96 -5.27 14.93
C PHE A 432 10.06 -6.11 15.59
N LEU A 433 10.92 -5.48 16.41
CA LEU A 433 12.04 -6.16 17.06
C LEU A 433 11.60 -7.15 18.15
N ASP A 434 10.45 -6.90 18.79
CA ASP A 434 9.88 -7.81 19.79
C ASP A 434 9.37 -9.09 19.12
N TYR A 435 8.62 -8.96 18.02
CA TYR A 435 8.12 -10.11 17.26
C TYR A 435 9.24 -10.87 16.55
N MET A 436 10.26 -10.19 16.01
CA MET A 436 11.40 -10.85 15.36
C MET A 436 12.20 -11.82 16.26
N ARG A 437 11.91 -11.87 17.57
CA ARG A 437 12.47 -12.84 18.54
C ARG A 437 11.76 -14.19 18.55
N GLU A 438 10.55 -14.26 18.01
CA GLU A 438 9.77 -15.49 17.89
C GLU A 438 10.12 -16.22 16.58
N GLU A 439 9.65 -17.47 16.45
CA GLU A 439 9.90 -18.29 15.26
C GLU A 439 8.84 -18.04 14.18
N TRP A 440 9.22 -17.29 13.15
CA TRP A 440 8.41 -16.95 11.98
C TRP A 440 9.01 -17.55 10.73
N LYS A 441 8.21 -17.74 9.68
CA LYS A 441 8.74 -18.18 8.39
C LYS A 441 9.79 -17.22 7.82
N VAL A 442 9.71 -15.92 8.10
CA VAL A 442 10.71 -14.96 7.64
C VAL A 442 12.06 -15.17 8.33
N ASN A 443 12.13 -15.61 9.58
CA ASN A 443 13.41 -15.79 10.28
C ASN A 443 13.80 -17.27 10.50
N SER A 444 13.01 -18.22 9.99
CA SER A 444 13.30 -19.65 10.05
C SER A 444 14.46 -20.05 9.14
N GLU A 445 15.10 -21.18 9.50
CA GLU A 445 16.11 -21.80 8.66
C GLU A 445 15.53 -22.15 7.28
N GLY A 446 16.25 -21.82 6.21
CA GLY A 446 15.79 -22.00 4.82
C GLY A 446 15.07 -20.80 4.21
N TYR A 447 14.72 -19.76 4.98
CA TYR A 447 14.22 -18.52 4.40
C TYR A 447 15.35 -17.66 3.84
N GLY A 448 15.28 -17.39 2.53
CA GLY A 448 16.29 -16.65 1.78
C GLY A 448 17.45 -17.55 1.36
N GLY A 449 17.52 -17.87 0.08
CA GLY A 449 18.61 -18.63 -0.53
C GLY A 449 19.64 -17.76 -1.25
N PRO A 450 20.59 -18.39 -1.95
CA PRO A 450 21.50 -17.70 -2.86
C PRO A 450 20.72 -16.92 -3.93
N ILE A 451 21.10 -15.65 -4.14
CA ILE A 451 20.31 -14.71 -4.98
C ILE A 451 20.95 -14.42 -6.35
N GLN A 452 22.07 -15.08 -6.67
CA GLN A 452 22.86 -14.82 -7.87
C GLN A 452 22.05 -14.95 -9.16
N THR A 453 21.25 -16.00 -9.26
CA THR A 453 20.45 -16.32 -10.46
C THR A 453 19.37 -15.29 -10.74
N ALA A 454 19.01 -14.48 -9.74
CA ALA A 454 17.99 -13.46 -9.82
C ALA A 454 18.51 -12.05 -10.15
N GLY A 455 19.80 -11.91 -10.44
CA GLY A 455 20.39 -10.64 -10.87
C GLY A 455 19.96 -10.21 -12.27
N ALA A 456 20.14 -8.92 -12.57
CA ALA A 456 19.85 -8.35 -13.89
C ALA A 456 20.94 -8.66 -14.93
N PHE A 457 20.55 -8.72 -16.19
CA PHE A 457 21.47 -8.83 -17.33
C PHE A 457 21.85 -7.47 -17.91
N LEU A 458 23.00 -7.39 -18.61
CA LEU A 458 23.48 -6.13 -19.17
C LEU A 458 22.52 -5.54 -20.24
N ASN A 459 21.96 -6.38 -21.11
CA ASN A 459 20.96 -5.97 -22.09
C ASN A 459 19.72 -5.36 -21.40
N GLN A 460 19.29 -5.92 -20.27
CA GLN A 460 18.16 -5.42 -19.48
C GLN A 460 18.47 -4.05 -18.85
N LEU A 461 19.68 -3.88 -18.30
CA LEU A 461 20.09 -2.62 -17.66
C LEU A 461 20.17 -1.45 -18.65
N PHE A 462 20.62 -1.70 -19.88
CA PHE A 462 20.84 -0.69 -20.92
C PHE A 462 19.71 -0.59 -21.96
N ALA A 463 18.59 -1.26 -21.75
CA ALA A 463 17.45 -1.19 -22.64
C ALA A 463 16.93 0.26 -22.76
N VAL A 464 16.80 0.72 -24.01
CA VAL A 464 16.24 2.04 -24.34
C VAL A 464 14.71 2.05 -24.23
N PHE A 465 14.10 0.90 -24.55
CA PHE A 465 12.68 0.66 -24.63
C PHE A 465 12.28 -0.40 -23.59
N PRO A 466 12.13 -0.01 -22.31
CA PRO A 466 11.75 -0.94 -21.26
C PRO A 466 10.34 -1.48 -21.52
N ASN A 467 10.17 -2.78 -21.31
CA ASN A 467 8.89 -3.46 -21.50
C ASN A 467 8.11 -3.62 -20.17
N GLY A 468 6.80 -3.80 -20.30
CA GLY A 468 5.88 -4.03 -19.19
C GLY A 468 5.67 -5.51 -18.83
N ASN A 469 6.56 -6.42 -19.24
CA ASN A 469 6.35 -7.85 -19.07
C ASN A 469 6.46 -8.27 -17.60
N LEU A 470 5.58 -9.18 -17.19
CA LEU A 470 5.62 -9.80 -15.89
C LEU A 470 6.71 -10.89 -15.81
N GLY A 471 7.08 -11.63 -16.86
CA GLY A 471 7.93 -12.84 -16.72
C GLY A 471 9.29 -12.72 -15.95
N ASN A 472 9.72 -13.86 -15.39
CA ASN A 472 11.06 -14.28 -14.92
C ASN A 472 11.76 -13.50 -13.81
N PHE A 473 12.00 -14.17 -12.68
CA PHE A 473 12.83 -13.74 -11.56
C PHE A 473 14.25 -14.30 -11.62
N SER A 474 14.49 -15.36 -12.38
CA SER A 474 15.79 -16.02 -12.46
C SER A 474 16.22 -16.33 -13.90
N ILE A 475 17.51 -16.58 -14.11
CA ILE A 475 18.05 -17.10 -15.38
C ILE A 475 17.31 -18.37 -15.82
N VAL A 476 16.94 -19.23 -14.86
CA VAL A 476 16.31 -20.53 -15.14
C VAL A 476 14.90 -20.33 -15.70
N GLU A 477 14.10 -19.50 -15.06
CA GLU A 477 12.77 -19.12 -15.57
C GLU A 477 12.87 -18.42 -16.93
N GLY A 478 13.91 -17.58 -17.10
CA GLY A 478 14.30 -16.94 -18.36
C GLY A 478 14.39 -17.87 -19.56
N LEU A 479 14.83 -19.12 -19.34
CA LEU A 479 15.01 -20.11 -20.41
C LEU A 479 13.70 -20.82 -20.79
N THR A 480 12.73 -20.87 -19.88
CA THR A 480 11.48 -21.62 -20.06
C THR A 480 10.29 -20.74 -20.41
N GLU A 481 10.29 -19.47 -20.00
CA GLU A 481 9.14 -18.57 -20.10
C GLU A 481 9.46 -17.31 -20.94
N GLY A 482 9.13 -17.35 -22.23
CA GLY A 482 8.87 -16.16 -23.05
C GLY A 482 9.90 -15.02 -23.02
N ARG A 483 9.41 -13.76 -23.04
CA ARG A 483 10.24 -12.55 -23.13
C ARG A 483 10.74 -12.14 -21.74
N GLU A 484 12.01 -11.76 -21.64
CA GLU A 484 12.59 -11.26 -20.40
C GLU A 484 12.01 -9.89 -19.95
N ARG A 485 11.88 -9.72 -18.63
CA ARG A 485 11.59 -8.43 -17.98
C ARG A 485 12.76 -7.47 -18.14
N THR A 486 12.46 -6.17 -18.20
CA THR A 486 13.50 -5.14 -18.31
C THR A 486 13.79 -4.44 -16.98
N PHE A 487 15.04 -4.47 -16.52
CA PHE A 487 15.54 -3.70 -15.36
C PHE A 487 16.29 -2.43 -15.76
N ALA A 488 15.73 -1.66 -16.70
CA ALA A 488 16.45 -0.52 -17.29
C ALA A 488 16.78 0.56 -16.25
N ILE A 489 18.04 1.00 -16.24
CA ILE A 489 18.41 2.19 -15.43
C ILE A 489 17.84 3.46 -16.05
N GLY A 490 17.83 3.53 -17.39
CA GLY A 490 17.39 4.67 -18.20
C GLY A 490 18.53 5.29 -19.01
N ILE A 491 18.33 5.40 -20.32
CA ILE A 491 19.35 5.87 -21.28
C ILE A 491 19.88 7.27 -20.96
N VAL A 492 19.06 8.11 -20.33
CA VAL A 492 19.45 9.47 -19.92
C VAL A 492 20.52 9.46 -18.83
N PHE A 493 20.48 8.48 -17.93
CA PHE A 493 21.51 8.33 -16.89
C PHE A 493 22.81 7.77 -17.47
N VAL A 494 22.71 6.87 -18.44
CA VAL A 494 23.88 6.40 -19.21
C VAL A 494 24.53 7.56 -19.95
N LEU A 495 23.74 8.39 -20.65
CA LEU A 495 24.22 9.61 -21.31
C LEU A 495 24.90 10.55 -20.30
N GLY A 496 24.28 10.79 -19.15
CA GLY A 496 24.85 11.60 -18.07
C GLY A 496 26.20 11.06 -17.59
N LEU A 497 26.30 9.74 -17.38
CA LEU A 497 27.54 9.08 -16.99
C LEU A 497 28.63 9.24 -18.05
N LEU A 498 28.34 8.93 -19.32
CA LEU A 498 29.30 9.04 -20.42
C LEU A 498 29.81 10.47 -20.61
N LEU A 499 28.91 11.46 -20.57
CA LEU A 499 29.29 12.88 -20.67
C LEU A 499 30.14 13.33 -19.48
N PHE A 500 29.87 12.82 -18.27
CA PHE A 500 30.71 13.12 -17.12
C PHE A 500 32.12 12.52 -17.26
N LEU A 501 32.21 11.24 -17.66
CA LEU A 501 33.48 10.54 -17.87
C LEU A 501 34.31 11.19 -19.00
N ALA A 502 33.68 11.62 -20.09
CA ALA A 502 34.36 12.28 -21.21
C ALA A 502 35.06 13.60 -20.79
N ASP A 503 34.54 14.29 -19.77
CA ASP A 503 35.11 15.53 -19.25
C ASP A 503 35.87 15.35 -17.91
N TRP A 504 36.14 14.11 -17.47
CA TRP A 504 36.69 13.76 -16.15
C TRP A 504 37.92 14.59 -15.71
N ARG A 505 38.88 14.79 -16.62
CA ARG A 505 40.12 15.57 -16.39
C ARG A 505 39.88 17.09 -16.40
N LYS A 506 38.89 17.57 -17.16
CA LYS A 506 38.54 19.00 -17.18
C LYS A 506 37.80 19.44 -15.91
N TYR A 507 37.27 18.49 -15.15
CA TYR A 507 36.62 18.72 -13.86
C TYR A 507 37.58 18.90 -12.68
N GLU A 508 38.89 18.79 -12.90
CA GLU A 508 39.90 18.82 -11.83
C GLU A 508 40.14 20.22 -11.24
N LYS A 509 39.75 21.29 -11.94
CA LYS A 509 39.95 22.69 -11.53
C LYS A 509 38.89 23.27 -10.58
N GLU A 510 37.81 22.54 -10.29
CA GLU A 510 36.74 22.99 -9.38
C GLU A 510 36.39 21.93 -8.33
N GLU A 511 36.41 22.31 -7.05
CA GLU A 511 36.69 21.31 -6.01
C GLU A 511 35.46 20.51 -5.52
N SER A 512 34.28 21.10 -5.33
CA SER A 512 33.20 20.43 -4.58
C SER A 512 32.23 19.61 -5.46
N LEU A 513 31.60 20.22 -6.47
CA LEU A 513 30.64 19.55 -7.36
C LEU A 513 31.28 18.45 -8.20
N CYS A 514 32.55 18.62 -8.59
CA CYS A 514 33.27 17.60 -9.35
C CYS A 514 33.59 16.37 -8.48
N ARG A 515 34.00 16.57 -7.21
CA ARG A 515 34.17 15.47 -6.25
C ARG A 515 32.86 14.72 -6.05
N LEU A 516 31.74 15.43 -5.95
CA LEU A 516 30.41 14.81 -5.85
C LEU A 516 30.08 14.01 -7.11
N GLY A 517 30.31 14.56 -8.31
CA GLY A 517 30.10 13.84 -9.56
C GLY A 517 30.94 12.57 -9.65
N ARG A 518 32.23 12.62 -9.28
CA ARG A 518 33.11 11.43 -9.23
C ARG A 518 32.58 10.38 -8.26
N TYR A 519 32.14 10.80 -7.07
CA TYR A 519 31.50 9.92 -6.10
C TYR A 519 30.26 9.26 -6.70
N CYS A 520 29.33 10.03 -7.27
CA CYS A 520 28.10 9.50 -7.88
C CYS A 520 28.39 8.55 -9.06
N SER A 521 29.39 8.83 -9.88
CA SER A 521 29.79 7.94 -10.97
C SER A 521 30.33 6.62 -10.44
N ILE A 522 31.26 6.65 -9.48
CA ILE A 522 31.88 5.43 -8.93
C ILE A 522 30.84 4.62 -8.17
N SER A 523 30.09 5.25 -7.25
CA SER A 523 29.04 4.56 -6.50
C SER A 523 27.95 4.01 -7.41
N GLY A 524 27.55 4.78 -8.44
CA GLY A 524 26.55 4.34 -9.41
C GLY A 524 27.02 3.12 -10.22
N ILE A 525 28.28 3.08 -10.67
CA ILE A 525 28.85 1.93 -11.37
C ILE A 525 28.91 0.70 -10.47
N ILE A 526 29.31 0.86 -9.20
CA ILE A 526 29.34 -0.25 -8.22
C ILE A 526 27.93 -0.80 -8.01
N LEU A 527 26.93 0.07 -7.81
CA LEU A 527 25.54 -0.36 -7.63
C LEU A 527 24.99 -1.06 -8.87
N LEU A 528 25.31 -0.58 -10.08
CA LEU A 528 24.97 -1.28 -11.32
C LEU A 528 25.61 -2.67 -11.36
N PHE A 529 26.89 -2.79 -11.04
CA PHE A 529 27.56 -4.09 -11.01
C PHE A 529 26.90 -5.03 -10.00
N MET A 530 26.65 -4.56 -8.77
CA MET A 530 25.95 -5.30 -7.71
C MET A 530 24.55 -5.76 -8.14
N SER A 531 23.86 -5.02 -9.01
CA SER A 531 22.53 -5.40 -9.49
C SER A 531 22.52 -6.63 -10.42
N THR A 532 23.70 -7.08 -10.89
CA THR A 532 23.80 -8.11 -11.94
C THR A 532 24.10 -9.50 -11.42
N ILE A 533 23.87 -10.48 -12.31
CA ILE A 533 24.34 -11.87 -12.16
C ILE A 533 25.87 -12.02 -12.22
N TYR A 534 26.63 -10.94 -12.37
CA TYR A 534 28.10 -10.99 -12.45
C TYR A 534 28.76 -10.56 -11.14
N PHE A 535 28.02 -9.90 -10.26
CA PHE A 535 28.51 -9.64 -8.91
C PHE A 535 28.45 -10.94 -8.10
N PRO A 536 29.50 -11.31 -7.36
CA PRO A 536 29.62 -12.63 -6.76
C PRO A 536 28.82 -12.77 -5.46
N TRP A 537 27.48 -12.75 -5.57
CA TRP A 537 26.55 -12.93 -4.45
C TRP A 537 26.68 -14.31 -3.80
N ASP A 538 26.82 -15.38 -4.57
CA ASP A 538 26.97 -16.74 -4.02
C ASP A 538 28.26 -16.86 -3.20
N PHE A 539 29.36 -16.27 -3.67
CA PHE A 539 30.60 -16.20 -2.90
C PHE A 539 30.40 -15.48 -1.57
N LEU A 540 29.69 -14.34 -1.55
CA LEU A 540 29.38 -13.65 -0.29
C LEU A 540 28.52 -14.50 0.63
N TYR A 541 27.53 -15.19 0.08
CA TYR A 541 26.64 -16.07 0.83
C TYR A 541 27.42 -17.22 1.49
N GLU A 542 28.32 -17.87 0.75
CA GLU A 542 29.11 -19.00 1.23
C GLU A 542 30.26 -18.61 2.18
N THR A 543 30.68 -17.33 2.17
CA THR A 543 31.86 -16.90 2.94
C THR A 543 31.62 -16.87 4.45
N SER A 544 30.43 -16.47 4.92
CA SER A 544 30.11 -16.38 6.35
C SER A 544 28.62 -16.22 6.60
N ASP A 545 28.12 -16.68 7.74
CA ASP A 545 26.71 -16.57 8.13
C ASP A 545 26.19 -15.12 8.11
N ILE A 546 27.03 -14.16 8.52
CA ILE A 546 26.66 -12.73 8.52
C ILE A 546 26.42 -12.24 7.09
N LEU A 547 27.32 -12.59 6.16
CA LEU A 547 27.19 -12.22 4.75
C LEU A 547 26.08 -13.02 4.05
N ALA A 548 25.82 -14.26 4.47
CA ALA A 548 24.68 -15.05 4.03
C ALA A 548 23.37 -14.34 4.37
N VAL A 549 23.21 -13.91 5.62
CA VAL A 549 22.05 -13.14 6.05
C VAL A 549 21.93 -11.82 5.29
N LEU A 550 22.99 -11.00 5.21
CA LEU A 550 22.92 -9.71 4.51
C LEU A 550 22.63 -9.86 3.01
N SER A 551 23.15 -10.90 2.35
CA SER A 551 22.93 -11.13 0.92
C SER A 551 21.56 -11.73 0.64
N SER A 552 21.12 -12.74 1.38
CA SER A 552 19.83 -13.41 1.14
C SER A 552 18.63 -12.51 1.45
N ARG A 553 18.76 -11.62 2.44
CA ARG A 553 17.70 -10.67 2.84
C ARG A 553 17.45 -9.59 1.79
N LEU A 554 18.43 -9.30 0.93
CA LEU A 554 18.21 -8.47 -0.24
C LEU A 554 17.15 -9.09 -1.17
N GLN A 555 16.99 -10.42 -1.16
CA GLN A 555 16.18 -11.31 -2.02
C GLN A 555 16.46 -11.19 -3.53
N PHE A 556 16.66 -9.97 -4.05
CA PHE A 556 16.89 -9.71 -5.46
C PHE A 556 18.00 -8.67 -5.65
N PRO A 557 19.10 -8.99 -6.35
CA PRO A 557 20.21 -8.07 -6.58
C PRO A 557 19.78 -6.74 -7.19
N TRP A 558 18.83 -6.77 -8.13
CA TRP A 558 18.38 -5.58 -8.84
C TRP A 558 17.66 -4.54 -7.96
N ARG A 559 17.32 -4.84 -6.69
CA ARG A 559 16.78 -3.86 -5.72
C ARG A 559 17.72 -2.69 -5.43
N VAL A 560 19.02 -2.85 -5.65
CA VAL A 560 19.98 -1.75 -5.50
C VAL A 560 19.84 -0.68 -6.61
N LEU A 561 19.12 -0.97 -7.70
CA LEU A 561 18.91 -0.03 -8.79
C LEU A 561 18.16 1.23 -8.36
N GLY A 562 17.27 1.17 -7.35
CA GLY A 562 16.61 2.35 -6.82
C GLY A 562 17.59 3.38 -6.26
N ALA A 563 18.64 2.91 -5.59
CA ALA A 563 19.74 3.75 -5.12
C ALA A 563 20.64 4.22 -6.28
N ALA A 564 20.90 3.36 -7.26
CA ALA A 564 21.65 3.72 -8.47
C ALA A 564 20.96 4.87 -9.23
N THR A 565 19.64 4.79 -9.43
CA THR A 565 18.83 5.84 -10.06
C THR A 565 18.94 7.17 -9.31
N ALA A 566 18.92 7.15 -7.98
CA ALA A 566 19.05 8.37 -7.18
C ALA A 566 20.42 9.05 -7.38
N VAL A 567 21.53 8.30 -7.33
CA VAL A 567 22.87 8.88 -7.53
C VAL A 567 23.12 9.32 -8.98
N PHE A 568 22.61 8.58 -9.98
CA PHE A 568 22.72 8.98 -11.37
C PHE A 568 21.86 10.20 -11.72
N THR A 569 20.73 10.39 -11.05
CA THR A 569 19.93 11.62 -11.19
C THR A 569 20.73 12.84 -10.73
N VAL A 570 21.46 12.73 -9.62
CA VAL A 570 22.35 13.78 -9.16
C VAL A 570 23.47 14.03 -10.18
N LEU A 571 24.07 12.97 -10.72
CA LEU A 571 25.11 13.07 -11.76
C LEU A 571 24.60 13.78 -13.03
N ALA A 572 23.42 13.40 -13.51
CA ALA A 572 22.73 14.02 -14.64
C ALA A 572 22.52 15.53 -14.41
N CYS A 573 22.10 15.92 -13.20
CA CYS A 573 21.94 17.33 -12.84
C CYS A 573 23.28 18.08 -12.83
N ILE A 574 24.35 17.48 -12.30
CA ILE A 574 25.69 18.08 -12.31
C ILE A 574 26.15 18.33 -13.75
N VAL A 575 26.01 17.35 -14.64
CA VAL A 575 26.39 17.49 -16.06
C VAL A 575 25.57 18.60 -16.74
N LEU A 576 24.25 18.61 -16.53
CA LEU A 576 23.37 19.61 -17.12
C LEU A 576 23.68 21.03 -16.62
N ASP A 577 23.91 21.20 -15.32
CA ASP A 577 24.26 22.49 -14.72
C ASP A 577 25.58 23.02 -15.30
N ARG A 578 26.57 22.14 -15.44
CA ARG A 578 27.88 22.47 -16.03
C ARG A 578 27.78 22.91 -17.47
N TRP A 579 26.98 22.21 -18.27
CA TRP A 579 26.75 22.59 -19.66
C TRP A 579 26.03 23.94 -19.76
N ASN A 580 25.06 24.20 -18.88
CA ASN A 580 24.39 25.50 -18.76
C ASN A 580 25.36 26.63 -18.40
N MET A 581 26.31 26.38 -17.48
CA MET A 581 27.32 27.35 -17.10
C MET A 581 28.33 27.64 -18.22
N ARG A 582 28.78 26.61 -18.95
CA ARG A 582 29.73 26.76 -20.07
C ARG A 582 29.09 27.46 -21.27
N ASN A 583 27.89 27.03 -21.64
CA ASN A 583 27.14 27.59 -22.75
C ASN A 583 25.64 27.33 -22.55
N LYS A 584 24.89 28.37 -22.18
CA LYS A 584 23.45 28.29 -21.92
C LYS A 584 22.68 27.59 -23.04
N ARG A 585 22.99 27.86 -24.32
CA ARG A 585 22.30 27.23 -25.46
C ARG A 585 22.56 25.72 -25.51
N LYS A 586 23.81 25.29 -25.33
CA LYS A 586 24.16 23.86 -25.31
C LYS A 586 23.54 23.14 -24.11
N GLY A 587 23.53 23.77 -22.94
CA GLY A 587 22.86 23.22 -21.76
C GLY A 587 21.35 23.08 -21.94
N TRP A 588 20.67 24.04 -22.58
CA TRP A 588 19.25 23.91 -22.94
C TRP A 588 18.99 22.78 -23.93
N ILE A 589 19.83 22.63 -24.96
CA ILE A 589 19.73 21.54 -25.92
C ILE A 589 19.89 20.18 -25.21
N LEU A 590 20.88 20.05 -24.33
CA LEU A 590 21.08 18.84 -23.54
C LEU A 590 19.88 18.55 -22.65
N GLY A 591 19.37 19.55 -21.92
CA GLY A 591 18.18 19.39 -21.07
C GLY A 591 16.95 18.96 -21.86
N ALA A 592 16.72 19.56 -23.03
CA ALA A 592 15.63 19.17 -23.93
C ALA A 592 15.81 17.75 -24.48
N ALA A 593 17.03 17.35 -24.85
CA ALA A 593 17.33 15.99 -25.30
C ALA A 593 17.08 14.95 -24.18
N MET A 594 17.51 15.24 -22.95
CA MET A 594 17.27 14.37 -21.80
C MET A 594 15.77 14.22 -21.50
N LEU A 595 15.00 15.31 -21.56
CA LEU A 595 13.54 15.27 -21.40
C LEU A 595 12.86 14.51 -22.55
N GLY A 596 13.30 14.72 -23.79
CA GLY A 596 12.77 14.03 -24.97
C GLY A 596 13.01 12.51 -24.90
N LEU A 597 14.23 12.08 -24.57
CA LEU A 597 14.55 10.66 -24.38
C LEU A 597 13.74 10.03 -23.24
N THR A 598 13.56 10.77 -22.13
CA THR A 598 12.71 10.32 -21.00
C THR A 598 11.26 10.15 -21.44
N GLY A 599 10.73 11.12 -22.19
CA GLY A 599 9.36 11.07 -22.72
C GLY A 599 9.14 9.92 -23.70
N ILE A 600 10.08 9.66 -24.61
CA ILE A 600 10.02 8.54 -25.55
C ILE A 600 10.07 7.21 -24.80
N SER A 601 11.01 7.04 -23.87
CA SER A 601 11.15 5.81 -23.08
C SER A 601 9.90 5.54 -22.22
N THR A 602 9.35 6.58 -21.59
CA THR A 602 8.11 6.50 -20.80
C THR A 602 6.89 6.17 -21.67
N GLY A 603 6.76 6.83 -22.82
CA GLY A 603 5.65 6.60 -23.75
C GLY A 603 5.64 5.15 -24.25
N TYR A 604 6.80 4.63 -24.64
CA TYR A 604 6.95 3.23 -25.02
C TYR A 604 6.61 2.28 -23.87
N PHE A 605 7.07 2.59 -22.65
CA PHE A 605 6.78 1.77 -21.48
C PHE A 605 5.27 1.67 -21.19
N TYR A 606 4.54 2.80 -21.27
CA TYR A 606 3.09 2.82 -21.08
C TYR A 606 2.34 2.07 -22.18
N GLU A 607 2.76 2.21 -23.44
CA GLU A 607 2.23 1.42 -24.55
C GLU A 607 2.48 -0.07 -24.31
N SER A 608 3.69 -0.45 -23.91
CA SER A 608 4.04 -1.84 -23.63
C SER A 608 3.23 -2.43 -22.48
N ILE A 609 2.95 -1.67 -21.41
CA ILE A 609 2.07 -2.12 -20.34
C ILE A 609 0.66 -2.38 -20.86
N SER A 610 0.10 -1.41 -21.59
CA SER A 610 -1.25 -1.54 -22.14
C SER A 610 -1.38 -2.69 -23.14
N ALA A 611 -0.29 -3.06 -23.81
CA ALA A 611 -0.27 -4.14 -24.81
C ALA A 611 -0.08 -5.54 -24.21
N VAL A 612 0.57 -5.66 -23.05
CA VAL A 612 0.99 -6.96 -22.49
C VAL A 612 0.25 -7.33 -21.21
N LYS A 613 -0.18 -6.34 -20.41
CA LYS A 613 -0.77 -6.61 -19.09
C LYS A 613 -2.27 -6.82 -19.14
N THR A 614 -2.75 -7.78 -18.36
CA THR A 614 -4.18 -8.06 -18.19
C THR A 614 -4.86 -6.95 -17.38
N PRO A 615 -5.97 -6.36 -17.85
CA PRO A 615 -6.74 -5.42 -17.06
C PRO A 615 -7.54 -6.15 -15.98
N ILE A 616 -7.53 -5.61 -14.76
CA ILE A 616 -8.33 -6.12 -13.64
C ILE A 616 -9.14 -4.99 -13.00
N TYR A 617 -10.36 -5.31 -12.56
CA TYR A 617 -11.20 -4.37 -11.83
C TYR A 617 -11.49 -4.95 -10.46
N VAL A 618 -11.08 -4.22 -9.42
CA VAL A 618 -11.27 -4.62 -8.03
C VAL A 618 -12.36 -3.75 -7.44
N ALA A 619 -13.58 -4.27 -7.46
CA ALA A 619 -14.77 -3.56 -7.01
C ALA A 619 -14.84 -3.49 -5.49
N ASP A 620 -14.49 -4.59 -4.82
CA ASP A 620 -14.60 -4.83 -3.39
C ASP A 620 -13.63 -5.95 -2.95
N MET A 621 -13.67 -6.30 -1.66
CA MET A 621 -12.85 -7.36 -1.08
C MET A 621 -13.21 -8.75 -1.62
N GLU A 622 -14.48 -8.99 -1.94
CA GLU A 622 -14.93 -10.26 -2.55
C GLU A 622 -14.27 -10.53 -3.89
N THR A 623 -13.99 -9.48 -4.68
CA THR A 623 -13.29 -9.61 -5.95
C THR A 623 -11.79 -9.91 -5.77
N LEU A 624 -11.22 -9.54 -4.63
CA LEU A 624 -9.79 -9.62 -4.34
C LEU A 624 -9.38 -10.96 -3.72
N GLY A 625 -10.25 -11.54 -2.89
CA GLY A 625 -9.93 -12.69 -2.04
C GLY A 625 -9.15 -12.31 -0.78
N THR A 626 -8.92 -13.30 0.11
CA THR A 626 -8.31 -13.09 1.44
C THR A 626 -6.96 -13.81 1.62
N PHE A 627 -6.51 -14.56 0.60
CA PHE A 627 -5.37 -15.49 0.65
C PHE A 627 -4.12 -15.04 -0.13
N GLU A 628 -3.92 -13.73 -0.25
CA GLU A 628 -2.76 -13.15 -0.96
C GLU A 628 -1.55 -12.99 -0.02
N LEU A 629 -1.00 -14.10 0.45
CA LEU A 629 0.05 -14.17 1.48
C LEU A 629 1.48 -13.90 0.97
N GLY A 630 1.67 -13.77 -0.35
CA GLY A 630 3.00 -13.88 -0.95
C GLY A 630 3.63 -15.23 -0.57
N ASN A 631 4.80 -15.21 0.08
CA ASN A 631 5.43 -16.41 0.63
C ASN A 631 4.97 -16.79 2.05
N GLY A 632 3.94 -16.11 2.61
CA GLY A 632 3.50 -16.34 3.99
C GLY A 632 4.55 -15.99 5.03
N GLU A 633 5.42 -15.00 4.73
CA GLU A 633 6.63 -14.69 5.47
C GLU A 633 6.37 -14.39 6.97
N TYR A 634 5.21 -13.82 7.29
CA TYR A 634 4.87 -13.38 8.64
C TYR A 634 3.92 -14.35 9.35
N LEU A 635 3.88 -15.61 8.91
CA LEU A 635 3.20 -16.70 9.60
C LEU A 635 4.14 -17.37 10.61
N PRO A 636 3.62 -17.92 11.73
CA PRO A 636 4.40 -18.74 12.63
C PRO A 636 5.09 -19.88 11.86
N ALA A 637 6.31 -20.23 12.24
CA ALA A 637 7.11 -21.21 11.50
C ALA A 637 6.42 -22.58 11.38
N SER A 638 5.67 -22.99 12.42
CA SER A 638 4.93 -24.24 12.48
C SER A 638 3.56 -24.22 11.79
N LEU A 639 3.11 -23.07 11.25
CA LEU A 639 1.79 -22.94 10.62
C LEU A 639 1.83 -23.36 9.13
N GLU A 640 0.91 -24.22 8.73
CA GLU A 640 0.69 -24.66 7.36
C GLU A 640 -0.32 -23.73 6.66
N ALA A 641 0.14 -23.05 5.60
CA ALA A 641 -0.57 -21.91 4.98
C ALA A 641 -1.61 -22.30 3.92
N GLY A 642 -1.89 -23.60 3.73
CA GLY A 642 -2.88 -24.07 2.76
C GLY A 642 -4.28 -23.55 3.09
N GLN A 643 -5.01 -23.01 2.11
CA GLN A 643 -6.33 -22.40 2.28
C GLN A 643 -7.35 -23.35 2.92
N GLU A 644 -7.22 -24.65 2.65
CA GLU A 644 -7.98 -25.74 3.24
C GLU A 644 -7.90 -25.80 4.78
N ASN A 645 -6.82 -25.28 5.35
CA ASN A 645 -6.60 -25.26 6.80
C ASN A 645 -7.29 -24.07 7.51
N PHE A 646 -7.93 -23.18 6.75
CA PHE A 646 -8.58 -21.96 7.25
C PHE A 646 -10.05 -21.88 6.82
N PRO A 647 -10.88 -22.87 7.21
CA PRO A 647 -12.32 -22.79 6.95
C PRO A 647 -12.92 -21.56 7.65
N GLU A 648 -13.77 -20.83 6.93
CA GLU A 648 -14.52 -19.68 7.45
C GLU A 648 -15.37 -20.12 8.66
N ASP A 649 -15.28 -19.38 9.77
CA ASP A 649 -16.13 -19.48 10.97
C ASP A 649 -16.30 -20.87 11.63
N ARG A 650 -15.44 -21.84 11.33
CA ARG A 650 -15.42 -23.15 12.00
C ARG A 650 -14.82 -23.05 13.40
N ILE A 651 -15.49 -23.61 14.39
CA ILE A 651 -14.99 -23.76 15.76
C ILE A 651 -14.71 -25.25 15.99
N TRP A 652 -13.61 -25.55 16.68
CA TRP A 652 -13.31 -26.90 17.17
C TRP A 652 -13.48 -26.90 18.68
N ALA A 653 -14.35 -27.74 19.21
CA ALA A 653 -14.61 -27.81 20.64
C ALA A 653 -14.68 -29.27 21.06
N ASP A 654 -14.21 -29.57 22.27
CA ASP A 654 -14.41 -30.90 22.86
C ASP A 654 -15.90 -31.22 23.01
N GLU A 655 -16.27 -32.50 22.95
CA GLU A 655 -17.68 -32.95 22.93
C GLU A 655 -18.52 -32.45 24.11
N SER A 656 -17.88 -32.18 25.26
CA SER A 656 -18.57 -31.72 26.47
C SER A 656 -18.74 -30.20 26.55
N VAL A 657 -18.33 -29.45 25.52
CA VAL A 657 -18.49 -28.00 25.44
C VAL A 657 -19.68 -27.64 24.55
N ASN A 658 -20.71 -27.05 25.17
CA ASN A 658 -21.87 -26.53 24.45
C ASN A 658 -21.70 -25.03 24.17
N ILE A 659 -21.73 -24.64 22.89
CA ILE A 659 -21.63 -23.25 22.44
C ILE A 659 -23.03 -22.71 22.13
N THR A 660 -23.43 -21.62 22.79
CA THR A 660 -24.77 -21.02 22.64
C THR A 660 -24.77 -19.76 21.79
N LYS A 661 -23.67 -18.99 21.80
CA LYS A 661 -23.52 -17.77 21.01
C LYS A 661 -22.06 -17.62 20.57
N ARG A 662 -21.87 -17.19 19.32
CA ARG A 662 -20.60 -16.77 18.76
C ARG A 662 -20.78 -15.46 17.99
N GLU A 663 -19.82 -14.56 18.12
CA GLU A 663 -19.82 -13.27 17.42
C GLU A 663 -18.36 -12.85 17.21
N LYS A 664 -17.98 -12.61 15.95
CA LYS A 664 -16.63 -12.16 15.58
C LYS A 664 -16.72 -10.78 14.97
N ASN A 665 -15.89 -9.86 15.44
CA ASN A 665 -15.72 -8.54 14.85
C ASN A 665 -14.24 -8.23 14.78
N GLY A 666 -13.68 -8.27 13.56
CA GLY A 666 -12.25 -8.07 13.35
C GLY A 666 -11.40 -9.05 14.17
N THR A 667 -10.54 -8.51 15.04
CA THR A 667 -9.69 -9.32 15.94
C THR A 667 -10.33 -9.62 17.30
N HIS A 668 -11.59 -9.25 17.49
CA HIS A 668 -12.37 -9.53 18.69
C HIS A 668 -13.31 -10.71 18.46
N TYR A 669 -13.35 -11.65 19.41
CA TYR A 669 -14.25 -12.79 19.39
C TYR A 669 -15.02 -12.86 20.70
N ILE A 670 -16.34 -13.04 20.63
CA ILE A 670 -17.21 -13.25 21.77
C ILE A 670 -17.79 -14.66 21.65
N LEU A 671 -17.55 -15.48 22.68
CA LEU A 671 -18.01 -16.86 22.75
C LEU A 671 -18.79 -17.07 24.04
N SER A 672 -20.05 -17.51 23.95
CA SER A 672 -20.80 -17.99 25.12
C SER A 672 -20.84 -19.52 25.07
N CYS A 673 -20.29 -20.15 26.10
CA CYS A 673 -20.16 -21.59 26.17
C CYS A 673 -20.32 -22.13 27.59
N THR A 674 -20.64 -23.42 27.67
CA THR A 674 -20.74 -24.19 28.91
C THR A 674 -19.92 -25.47 28.78
N ASN A 675 -18.94 -25.65 29.67
CA ASN A 675 -18.26 -26.91 29.88
C ASN A 675 -19.13 -27.78 30.81
N THR A 676 -19.65 -28.88 30.30
CA THR A 676 -20.51 -29.82 31.05
C THR A 676 -19.74 -30.89 31.82
N SER A 677 -18.41 -30.94 31.65
CA SER A 677 -17.50 -31.86 32.33
C SER A 677 -16.92 -31.22 33.60
N GLU A 678 -16.57 -32.05 34.59
CA GLU A 678 -15.79 -31.62 35.77
C GLU A 678 -14.30 -31.38 35.44
N GLN A 679 -13.83 -31.85 34.27
CA GLN A 679 -12.46 -31.70 33.81
C GLN A 679 -12.29 -30.46 32.93
N GLU A 680 -11.05 -30.01 32.76
CA GLU A 680 -10.71 -28.97 31.79
C GLU A 680 -11.02 -29.45 30.37
N GLN A 681 -11.52 -28.55 29.53
CA GLN A 681 -11.88 -28.80 28.14
C GLN A 681 -11.39 -27.66 27.26
N THR A 682 -11.23 -27.91 25.97
CA THR A 682 -10.64 -26.98 25.03
C THR A 682 -11.62 -26.54 23.94
N VAL A 683 -11.45 -25.30 23.50
CA VAL A 683 -12.12 -24.75 22.32
C VAL A 683 -11.09 -23.98 21.50
N GLU A 684 -10.99 -24.27 20.20
CA GLU A 684 -10.17 -23.55 19.24
C GLU A 684 -11.02 -22.68 18.33
N LEU A 685 -10.64 -21.41 18.22
CA LEU A 685 -11.33 -20.41 17.42
C LEU A 685 -10.74 -20.31 16.01
N PRO A 686 -11.52 -19.88 15.00
CA PRO A 686 -11.04 -19.63 13.64
C PRO A 686 -10.25 -18.30 13.57
N MET A 687 -9.12 -18.29 14.28
CA MET A 687 -8.19 -17.17 14.42
C MET A 687 -6.78 -17.73 14.57
N THR A 688 -5.80 -17.11 13.90
CA THR A 688 -4.39 -17.48 14.08
C THR A 688 -3.89 -16.91 15.41
N TYR A 689 -3.25 -17.75 16.22
CA TYR A 689 -2.66 -17.34 17.48
C TYR A 689 -1.38 -16.54 17.24
N TYR A 690 -1.36 -15.33 17.79
CA TYR A 690 -0.21 -14.45 17.91
C TYR A 690 -0.03 -14.07 19.38
N ARG A 691 1.22 -13.95 19.84
CA ARG A 691 1.52 -13.52 21.20
C ARG A 691 0.89 -12.14 21.48
N GLY A 692 -0.12 -12.13 22.35
CA GLY A 692 -0.90 -10.93 22.68
C GLY A 692 -2.41 -11.17 22.66
N TYR A 693 -2.89 -12.27 22.10
CA TYR A 693 -4.28 -12.69 22.32
C TYR A 693 -4.50 -13.08 23.78
N VAL A 694 -5.55 -12.51 24.38
CA VAL A 694 -5.97 -12.77 25.76
C VAL A 694 -7.46 -13.04 25.78
N ALA A 695 -7.87 -14.08 26.50
CA ALA A 695 -9.26 -14.38 26.78
C ALA A 695 -9.64 -13.98 28.22
N LYS A 696 -10.78 -13.31 28.38
CA LYS A 696 -11.34 -12.90 29.67
C LYS A 696 -12.81 -13.24 29.76
N ASP A 697 -13.25 -13.72 30.91
CA ASP A 697 -14.67 -13.85 31.23
C ASP A 697 -15.28 -12.46 31.41
N MET A 698 -16.33 -12.15 30.65
CA MET A 698 -16.93 -10.81 30.59
C MET A 698 -17.62 -10.39 31.88
N ARG A 699 -18.00 -11.34 32.75
CA ARG A 699 -18.70 -11.06 34.01
C ARG A 699 -17.72 -10.85 35.17
N THR A 700 -16.71 -11.71 35.27
CA THR A 700 -15.77 -11.74 36.39
C THR A 700 -14.47 -10.98 36.10
N GLY A 701 -14.14 -10.79 34.82
CA GLY A 701 -12.83 -10.29 34.38
C GLY A 701 -11.69 -11.29 34.55
N GLY A 702 -11.98 -12.53 34.99
CA GLY A 702 -10.99 -13.58 35.15
C GLY A 702 -10.37 -13.97 33.81
N GLN A 703 -9.06 -14.16 33.79
CA GLN A 703 -8.36 -14.63 32.59
C GLN A 703 -8.63 -16.11 32.35
N ILE A 704 -8.84 -16.46 31.10
CA ILE A 704 -8.94 -17.84 30.61
C ILE A 704 -7.63 -18.17 29.93
N PHE A 705 -7.05 -19.33 30.26
CA PHE A 705 -5.79 -19.74 29.68
C PHE A 705 -5.93 -19.83 28.16
N THR A 706 -5.01 -19.18 27.46
CA THR A 706 -5.00 -19.04 26.00
C THR A 706 -3.62 -19.39 25.48
N ASP A 707 -3.54 -20.28 24.51
CA ASP A 707 -2.30 -20.70 23.87
C ASP A 707 -2.50 -21.04 22.38
N SER A 708 -1.43 -21.57 21.76
CA SER A 708 -1.40 -21.96 20.35
C SER A 708 -1.88 -23.40 20.20
N GLY A 709 -3.03 -23.56 19.55
CA GLY A 709 -3.63 -24.86 19.27
C GLY A 709 -3.11 -25.54 18.00
N GLU A 710 -3.89 -26.47 17.48
CA GLU A 710 -3.55 -27.15 16.22
C GLU A 710 -3.51 -26.15 15.06
N ASN A 711 -2.53 -26.31 14.16
CA ASN A 711 -2.16 -25.35 13.12
C ASN A 711 -2.05 -23.88 13.60
N CYS A 712 -1.62 -23.68 14.85
CA CYS A 712 -1.50 -22.38 15.50
C CYS A 712 -2.81 -21.59 15.60
N ARG A 713 -3.96 -22.26 15.79
CA ARG A 713 -5.23 -21.59 16.10
C ARG A 713 -5.25 -21.05 17.54
N VAL A 714 -6.06 -20.03 17.81
CA VAL A 714 -6.29 -19.56 19.18
C VAL A 714 -7.05 -20.63 19.97
N ARG A 715 -6.41 -21.23 20.97
CA ARG A 715 -7.01 -22.24 21.85
C ARG A 715 -7.34 -21.64 23.21
N LEU A 716 -8.53 -21.98 23.73
CA LEU A 716 -9.02 -21.61 25.05
C LEU A 716 -9.14 -22.86 25.91
N THR A 717 -8.63 -22.83 27.14
CA THR A 717 -8.82 -23.91 28.12
C THR A 717 -9.87 -23.49 29.16
N LEU A 718 -11.02 -24.15 29.12
CA LEU A 718 -12.15 -23.91 30.00
C LEU A 718 -12.05 -24.78 31.25
N ALA A 719 -12.15 -24.19 32.43
CA ALA A 719 -12.21 -24.93 33.68
C ALA A 719 -13.44 -25.87 33.73
N GLY A 720 -13.36 -26.92 34.54
CA GLY A 720 -14.49 -27.82 34.80
C GLY A 720 -15.73 -27.05 35.26
N ASN A 721 -16.91 -27.42 34.72
CA ASN A 721 -18.20 -26.78 34.98
C ASN A 721 -18.25 -25.27 34.65
N TYR A 722 -17.34 -24.76 33.81
CA TYR A 722 -17.35 -23.36 33.38
C TYR A 722 -18.65 -23.03 32.65
N THR A 723 -19.27 -21.90 32.98
CA THR A 723 -20.41 -21.34 32.25
C THR A 723 -20.26 -19.83 32.20
N GLY A 724 -20.20 -19.26 31.00
CA GLY A 724 -20.05 -17.82 30.86
C GLY A 724 -19.92 -17.35 29.42
N THR A 725 -19.62 -16.06 29.30
CA THR A 725 -19.32 -15.39 28.05
C THR A 725 -17.88 -14.91 28.09
N ILE A 726 -17.10 -15.39 27.13
CA ILE A 726 -15.68 -15.14 26.97
C ILE A 726 -15.49 -14.08 25.89
N GLN A 727 -14.66 -13.10 26.17
CA GLN A 727 -14.14 -12.18 25.17
C GLN A 727 -12.67 -12.51 24.91
N VAL A 728 -12.34 -12.77 23.65
CA VAL A 728 -10.97 -12.92 23.16
C VAL A 728 -10.63 -11.69 22.33
N LYS A 729 -9.46 -11.08 22.59
CA LYS A 729 -8.96 -9.95 21.82
C LYS A 729 -7.44 -9.89 21.87
N PHE A 730 -6.85 -9.20 20.90
CA PHE A 730 -5.44 -8.88 20.93
C PHE A 730 -5.19 -7.68 21.86
N GLU A 731 -4.43 -7.87 22.93
CA GLU A 731 -3.98 -6.79 23.82
C GLU A 731 -2.50 -6.49 23.54
N GLU A 732 -2.20 -5.30 23.03
CA GLU A 732 -0.81 -4.92 22.76
C GLU A 732 0.01 -4.83 24.05
N PRO A 733 1.25 -5.33 24.06
CA PRO A 733 2.16 -5.16 25.18
C PRO A 733 2.29 -3.70 25.63
N GLY A 734 2.28 -3.45 26.94
CA GLY A 734 2.34 -2.09 27.49
C GLY A 734 3.57 -1.29 27.04
N LEU A 735 4.70 -1.96 26.79
CA LEU A 735 5.91 -1.34 26.23
C LEU A 735 5.68 -0.77 24.82
N TRP A 736 4.85 -1.43 24.00
CA TRP A 736 4.50 -0.93 22.67
C TRP A 736 3.70 0.36 22.78
N ARG A 737 2.71 0.42 23.70
CA ARG A 737 1.92 1.63 23.97
C ARG A 737 2.78 2.79 24.47
N ILE A 738 3.78 2.52 25.30
CA ILE A 738 4.74 3.54 25.74
C ILE A 738 5.57 4.07 24.56
N ALA A 739 6.04 3.18 23.68
CA ALA A 739 6.80 3.57 22.49
C ALA A 739 5.97 4.43 21.53
N GLU A 740 4.69 4.10 21.35
CA GLU A 740 3.73 4.89 20.55
C GLU A 740 3.58 6.31 21.10
N MET A 741 3.31 6.46 22.40
CA MET A 741 3.20 7.76 23.06
C MET A 741 4.50 8.57 22.95
N PHE A 742 5.65 7.92 23.13
CA PHE A 742 6.95 8.57 23.04
C PHE A 742 7.24 9.07 21.62
N SER A 743 7.05 8.23 20.59
CA SER A 743 7.23 8.62 19.19
C SER A 743 6.30 9.77 18.81
N LEU A 744 5.04 9.74 19.25
CA LEU A 744 4.08 10.82 19.01
C LEU A 744 4.54 12.14 19.65
N ALA A 745 4.90 12.13 20.94
CA ALA A 745 5.39 13.31 21.65
C ALA A 745 6.65 13.87 20.99
N PHE A 746 7.57 13.00 20.55
CA PHE A 746 8.79 13.40 19.86
C PHE A 746 8.50 14.01 18.47
N ALA A 747 7.57 13.44 17.71
CA ALA A 747 7.13 13.98 16.43
C ALA A 747 6.51 15.38 16.58
N LEU A 748 5.65 15.58 17.58
CA LEU A 748 5.09 16.89 17.92
C LEU A 748 6.18 17.89 18.30
N GLY A 749 7.16 17.47 19.10
CA GLY A 749 8.31 18.27 19.49
C GLY A 749 9.14 18.75 18.29
N ILE A 750 9.44 17.85 17.34
CA ILE A 750 10.12 18.20 16.08
C ILE A 750 9.28 19.17 15.24
N GLY A 751 7.96 18.94 15.15
CA GLY A 751 7.04 19.83 14.44
C GLY A 751 7.07 21.25 15.00
N ILE A 752 6.97 21.40 16.32
CA ILE A 752 7.04 22.69 17.02
C ILE A 752 8.39 23.37 16.80
N TYR A 753 9.49 22.61 16.90
CA TYR A 753 10.84 23.11 16.64
C TYR A 753 10.98 23.69 15.22
N CYS A 754 10.51 22.94 14.21
CA CYS A 754 10.51 23.38 12.81
C CYS A 754 9.62 24.61 12.58
N TYR A 755 8.44 24.65 13.20
CA TYR A 755 7.50 25.76 13.08
C TYR A 755 8.06 27.07 13.69
N ARG A 756 8.54 27.02 14.94
CA ARG A 756 9.14 28.19 15.62
C ARG A 756 10.31 28.76 14.82
N LYS A 757 11.12 27.89 14.22
CA LYS A 757 12.23 28.29 13.38
C LYS A 757 11.76 29.04 12.12
N LYS A 758 10.74 28.51 11.42
CA LYS A 758 10.21 29.13 10.19
C LYS A 758 9.65 30.54 10.46
N ILE A 759 9.09 30.77 11.65
CA ILE A 759 8.67 32.12 12.10
C ILE A 759 9.89 33.02 12.31
N CYS A 760 10.91 32.55 13.04
CA CYS A 760 12.11 33.34 13.30
C CYS A 760 12.89 33.71 12.02
N GLU A 761 12.91 32.84 11.01
CA GLU A 761 13.52 33.11 9.70
C GLU A 761 12.68 34.05 8.82
N ARG A 762 11.39 34.24 9.11
CA ARG A 762 10.50 35.17 8.39
C ARG A 762 10.50 36.57 8.99
N ASN A 763 10.86 36.68 10.28
CA ASN A 763 10.96 37.94 11.03
C ASN A 763 12.38 38.54 11.04
N ARG A 764 13.35 37.87 10.42
CA ARG A 764 14.69 38.38 10.10
C ARG A 764 14.79 38.63 8.60
#